data_AF-S8E3S3-F1
#
_entry.id   AF-S8E3S3-F1
#
_cell.length_a   1.000
_cell.length_b   1.000
_cell.length_c   1.000
_cell.angle_alpha   90.00
_cell.angle_beta   90.00
_cell.angle_gamma   90.00
#
_symmetry.space_group_name_H-M   'P 1'
#
loop_
_entity.id
_entity.type
_entity.pdbx_description
1 polymer ?
#
loop_
_entity_poly.entity_id
_entity_poly.type
_entity_poly.pdbx_seq_one_letter_code
_entity_poly.pdbx_strand_id
1 'polypeptide(L)'
;MVNIPFVPVLVARVVRNGRSLELDDPDHLPQRSFRAARLVGDSTRFLIATLPDNWDGADEKGVRSLLEEWLDHGVDVHGTRYAWLGCSDNHVKGGKVVLFYEDEEWTSSSLLDAFGDIYEVFQDSGYGKYAARFGLSFSSTVDTQDVSNDRTVLMEDLRAPDGSLHTDGCGMMRESFARQICAMLNLPLDTSVLQIRHGGNKGVVIAYPDEDFEFLCNHENGLLDKRSVGSNIVLAFRESMLKYEGGPTMLEVNDHSSRPSHARLNETFILLLLTNGVSIDVFRKLLLDQLALIGAIANDRDKALKAVSGELDASSTAFHQDLYTMLLANHDLTEPCMAWKLRQFQQNQYKTLHAKLNISVDSSAYLFGVVDEYGVLEPNEIFVNIPGWTGVLTRPKVVVGRNPSYSPGDLRVFKAVYRERLTHLNNCIVFSRKAQHSVPDTMASGDLDGDTYLVIWDSDLVPPKVPPYEQRTSLSSAAPSGSRQRIRRTEEDFKRAAVDTFLDHQRNVLLGRMATEWKRRATSSPDLANDKVARRLQPLVELALDAMKSGADMRDLGRRFEEIKKMPQSRASFKSPLESLRELVPWDDSSDNKMREFVCDEGLIIRQQEPDLWEEYLNEAPVALAEFNKALSGAIRQDDDWSKKYGDDKGRRKGKAPRYAELVTEKYRALWFGGGTFAKMYEERVRASAWYHYGYSVKRQAFAWLGMKYLNEIRAVWTNGGKPVDYIGATSPPAYPSPAPSLGSTQLSQQSTLVADEAVEEEGSSPPQASKRGLDRSTTLADAARNDPLSAKKNPKPVDPVATRIPNCNADSTHKWDYRGSNNHKRSYRCKVCPVACKEGNVNDRWQADPNWASAPAASQSIVDDGGMALDSDVGSSRSRYPAAASPSLMSDDSSSSSSSPEAMSVDDEEDSDIMHPSPSSILTSRLNKKSRTTDPTHINSRRITDGSVTTGASRVPTSSNQSAPQELADSVTMPGGIPPPSQVGRLSDLVHDNEKPSEPVARDHRDTKHQPYPSHHWWVRWAGGVYRHYECSCGLIVKEKKVDGRWVAHCPKRR
;
A
#
# COMPACT_ATOMS: atom_id res chain seq x y z
N MET A 1 -1.45 -1.80 4.28
CA MET A 1 -1.39 -1.20 5.63
C MET A 1 -2.15 -2.04 6.63
N VAL A 2 -1.50 -2.47 7.71
CA VAL A 2 -2.10 -3.22 8.84
C VAL A 2 -2.73 -2.26 9.86
N ASN A 3 -3.78 -2.67 10.56
CA ASN A 3 -4.42 -1.85 11.59
C ASN A 3 -3.67 -1.89 12.93
N ILE A 4 -2.56 -1.16 13.01
CA ILE A 4 -1.74 -1.04 14.24
C ILE A 4 -2.51 -0.19 15.28
N PRO A 5 -2.77 -0.67 16.51
CA PRO A 5 -3.53 0.09 17.52
C PRO A 5 -2.81 1.37 17.97
N PHE A 6 -3.55 2.28 18.60
CA PHE A 6 -2.98 3.48 19.23
C PHE A 6 -2.72 3.27 20.72
N VAL A 7 -1.65 3.87 21.24
CA VAL A 7 -1.23 3.86 22.65
C VAL A 7 -0.89 5.29 23.11
N PRO A 8 -1.21 5.70 24.35
CA PRO A 8 -0.90 7.03 24.87
C PRO A 8 0.58 7.17 25.25
N VAL A 9 1.27 8.17 24.71
CA VAL A 9 2.68 8.46 25.02
C VAL A 9 2.80 9.91 25.45
N LEU A 10 3.64 10.22 26.44
CA LEU A 10 3.89 11.61 26.86
C LEU A 10 4.73 12.33 25.81
N VAL A 11 4.34 13.54 25.43
CA VAL A 11 5.03 14.36 24.43
C VAL A 11 5.12 15.79 24.91
N ALA A 12 6.34 16.31 24.96
CA ALA A 12 6.63 17.67 25.41
C ALA A 12 7.42 18.47 24.34
N ARG A 13 7.54 19.78 24.55
CA ARG A 13 8.38 20.67 23.75
C ARG A 13 9.40 21.37 24.64
N VAL A 14 10.62 21.50 24.12
CA VAL A 14 11.59 22.44 24.69
C VAL A 14 11.28 23.83 24.15
N VAL A 15 10.95 24.74 25.06
CA VAL A 15 10.59 26.13 24.80
C VAL A 15 11.67 27.06 25.32
N ARG A 16 11.73 28.29 24.78
CA ARG A 16 12.73 29.29 25.15
C ARG A 16 12.18 30.24 26.21
N ASN A 17 12.67 30.14 27.44
CA ASN A 17 12.34 31.07 28.51
C ASN A 17 13.40 32.17 28.63
N GLY A 18 13.33 33.15 27.72
CA GLY A 18 14.33 34.22 27.62
C GLY A 18 15.71 33.72 27.15
N ARG A 19 16.56 33.30 28.10
CA ARG A 19 17.90 32.75 27.83
C ARG A 19 18.06 31.26 28.18
N SER A 20 17.19 30.69 29.01
CA SER A 20 17.14 29.26 29.25
C SER A 20 16.29 28.54 28.20
N LEU A 21 16.51 27.23 28.10
CA LEU A 21 15.68 26.30 27.36
C LEU A 21 15.08 25.33 28.38
N GLU A 22 13.77 25.24 28.42
CA GLU A 22 13.01 24.53 29.47
C GLU A 22 12.00 23.59 28.82
N LEU A 23 11.69 22.48 29.49
CA LEU A 23 10.65 21.56 29.03
C LEU A 23 9.26 22.10 29.45
N ASP A 24 8.39 22.27 28.48
CA ASP A 24 6.97 22.60 28.65
C ASP A 24 6.18 21.35 29.12
N ASP A 25 5.08 21.55 29.84
CA ASP A 25 4.27 20.47 30.43
C ASP A 25 3.87 19.42 29.37
N PRO A 26 4.07 18.11 29.61
CA PRO A 26 3.82 17.08 28.60
C PRO A 26 2.32 16.76 28.40
N ASP A 27 1.92 16.70 27.14
CA ASP A 27 0.60 16.21 26.73
C ASP A 27 0.65 14.68 26.47
N HIS A 28 -0.37 13.93 26.90
CA HIS A 28 -0.57 12.56 26.44
C HIS A 28 -1.10 12.54 25.00
N LEU A 29 -0.31 12.02 24.05
CA LEU A 29 -0.68 11.95 22.63
C LEU A 29 -0.73 10.51 22.11
N PRO A 30 -1.77 10.12 21.35
CA PRO A 30 -1.87 8.78 20.78
C PRO A 30 -0.83 8.56 19.68
N GLN A 31 0.06 7.59 19.90
CA GLN A 31 1.02 7.07 18.92
C GLN A 31 0.56 5.69 18.44
N ARG A 32 0.96 5.27 17.23
CA ARG A 32 0.77 3.87 16.82
C ARG A 32 1.68 2.97 17.65
N SER A 33 1.16 1.83 18.14
CA SER A 33 1.85 0.87 19.00
C SER A 33 3.21 0.42 18.44
N PHE A 34 4.17 0.19 19.33
CA PHE A 34 5.57 -0.14 19.03
C PHE A 34 6.12 -1.10 20.10
N ARG A 35 7.16 -1.87 19.73
CA ARG A 35 7.76 -2.93 20.56
C ARG A 35 8.07 -2.48 21.99
N ALA A 36 8.77 -1.36 22.16
CA ALA A 36 9.21 -0.91 23.48
C ALA A 36 8.05 -0.64 24.45
N ALA A 37 6.93 -0.09 23.97
CA ALA A 37 5.72 0.10 24.78
C ALA A 37 5.02 -1.22 25.13
N ARG A 38 5.10 -2.24 24.27
CA ARG A 38 4.55 -3.58 24.57
C ARG A 38 5.41 -4.35 25.58
N LEU A 39 6.73 -4.23 25.51
CA LEU A 39 7.67 -4.90 26.42
C LEU A 39 7.48 -4.49 27.88
N VAL A 40 7.30 -3.18 28.15
CA VAL A 40 7.16 -2.65 29.52
C VAL A 40 5.70 -2.56 30.00
N GLY A 41 4.73 -3.02 29.21
CA GLY A 41 3.29 -2.96 29.50
C GLY A 41 2.64 -1.56 29.48
N ASP A 42 3.40 -0.50 29.76
CA ASP A 42 2.92 0.88 29.85
C ASP A 42 3.64 1.82 28.87
N SER A 43 2.87 2.38 27.93
CA SER A 43 3.36 3.36 26.95
C SER A 43 3.57 4.77 27.52
N THR A 44 3.04 5.07 28.70
CA THR A 44 3.17 6.39 29.34
C THR A 44 4.53 6.61 30.00
N ARG A 45 5.27 5.53 30.32
CA ARG A 45 6.69 5.59 30.72
C ARG A 45 7.60 6.32 29.72
N PHE A 46 7.19 6.42 28.45
CA PHE A 46 7.97 7.08 27.39
C PHE A 46 7.58 8.56 27.26
N LEU A 47 8.57 9.44 27.40
CA LEU A 47 8.46 10.88 27.20
C LEU A 47 9.24 11.28 25.95
N ILE A 48 8.54 11.73 24.90
CA ILE A 48 9.15 12.18 23.64
C ILE A 48 9.25 13.72 23.66
N ALA A 49 10.41 14.23 24.06
CA ALA A 49 10.71 15.66 24.02
C ALA A 49 11.06 16.11 22.59
N THR A 50 10.47 17.22 22.14
CA THR A 50 10.74 17.84 20.83
C THR A 50 11.52 19.15 21.00
N LEU A 51 12.69 19.24 20.38
CA LEU A 51 13.61 20.38 20.45
C LEU A 51 13.17 21.50 19.46
N PRO A 52 13.51 22.78 19.70
CA PRO A 52 13.05 23.91 18.87
C PRO A 52 13.44 23.82 17.39
N ASP A 53 12.69 24.51 16.52
CA ASP A 53 12.83 24.43 15.06
C ASP A 53 14.02 25.22 14.49
N ASN A 54 14.33 26.39 15.06
CA ASN A 54 15.44 27.25 14.64
C ASN A 54 16.32 27.59 15.84
N TRP A 55 17.62 27.45 15.67
CA TRP A 55 18.65 27.90 16.60
C TRP A 55 19.76 28.65 15.86
N ASP A 56 20.33 29.68 16.48
CA ASP A 56 21.58 30.29 16.04
C ASP A 56 22.81 29.61 16.70
N GLY A 57 24.01 30.13 16.44
CA GLY A 57 25.26 29.58 16.98
C GLY A 57 25.48 29.79 18.49
N ALA A 58 24.59 30.50 19.18
CA ALA A 58 24.52 30.54 20.65
C ALA A 58 23.48 29.52 21.16
N ASP A 59 22.34 29.42 20.48
CA ASP A 59 21.29 28.46 20.80
C ASP A 59 21.72 26.99 20.57
N GLU A 60 22.56 26.69 19.57
CA GLU A 60 23.18 25.37 19.37
C GLU A 60 23.97 24.92 20.61
N LYS A 61 24.70 25.85 21.25
CA LYS A 61 25.41 25.57 22.50
C LYS A 61 24.44 25.37 23.67
N GLY A 62 23.36 26.14 23.70
CA GLY A 62 22.30 25.98 24.69
C GLY A 62 21.67 24.58 24.64
N VAL A 63 21.36 24.08 23.44
CA VAL A 63 20.82 22.72 23.29
C VAL A 63 21.89 21.64 23.49
N ARG A 64 23.14 21.86 23.08
CA ARG A 64 24.24 20.95 23.42
C ARG A 64 24.30 20.72 24.93
N SER A 65 24.39 21.79 25.72
CA SER A 65 24.46 21.68 27.18
C SER A 65 23.18 21.09 27.79
N LEU A 66 22.00 21.40 27.26
CA LEU A 66 20.74 20.77 27.68
C LEU A 66 20.72 19.25 27.44
N LEU A 67 21.20 18.80 26.28
CA LEU A 67 21.26 17.37 25.95
C LEU A 67 22.35 16.65 26.75
N GLU A 68 23.48 17.30 27.00
CA GLU A 68 24.56 16.80 27.88
C GLU A 68 24.07 16.66 29.33
N GLU A 69 23.33 17.65 29.85
CA GLU A 69 22.64 17.59 31.15
C GLU A 69 21.61 16.46 31.22
N TRP A 70 20.75 16.31 30.20
CA TRP A 70 19.74 15.24 30.16
C TRP A 70 20.36 13.83 30.03
N LEU A 71 21.53 13.69 29.42
CA LEU A 71 22.27 12.44 29.31
C LEU A 71 22.88 11.97 30.65
N ASP A 72 23.29 12.91 31.51
CA ASP A 72 23.89 12.59 32.81
C ASP A 72 22.87 12.62 33.96
N HIS A 73 21.79 13.39 33.85
CA HIS A 73 20.85 13.63 34.96
C HIS A 73 19.38 13.32 34.62
N GLY A 74 19.00 13.17 33.36
CA GLY A 74 17.61 13.04 32.94
C GLY A 74 16.83 14.35 33.07
N VAL A 75 15.50 14.25 33.16
CA VAL A 75 14.59 15.39 33.33
C VAL A 75 13.58 15.08 34.44
N ASP A 76 13.35 16.01 35.37
CA ASP A 76 12.22 15.94 36.29
C ASP A 76 10.98 16.58 35.66
N VAL A 77 9.85 15.88 35.74
CA VAL A 77 8.53 16.39 35.38
C VAL A 77 7.58 16.11 36.54
N HIS A 78 7.14 17.18 37.22
CA HIS A 78 6.21 17.11 38.36
C HIS A 78 6.66 16.16 39.50
N GLY A 79 7.97 16.02 39.74
CA GLY A 79 8.54 15.08 40.72
C GLY A 79 8.74 13.65 40.20
N THR A 80 8.54 13.43 38.90
CA THR A 80 8.81 12.15 38.22
C THR A 80 10.04 12.30 37.32
N ARG A 81 11.09 11.53 37.59
CA ARG A 81 12.35 11.60 36.83
C ARG A 81 12.32 10.67 35.61
N TYR A 82 12.59 11.23 34.44
CA TYR A 82 12.74 10.51 33.18
C TYR A 82 14.23 10.50 32.78
N ALA A 83 14.83 9.31 32.74
CA ALA A 83 16.20 9.11 32.28
C ALA A 83 16.32 9.19 30.75
N TRP A 84 17.54 9.36 30.24
CA TRP A 84 17.79 9.33 28.80
C TRP A 84 17.76 7.89 28.25
N LEU A 85 16.94 7.65 27.23
CA LEU A 85 16.87 6.35 26.54
C LEU A 85 17.50 6.38 25.13
N GLY A 86 17.36 7.48 24.39
CA GLY A 86 18.05 7.67 23.10
C GLY A 86 17.24 8.38 22.01
N CYS A 87 17.82 8.45 20.81
CA CYS A 87 17.12 8.93 19.61
C CYS A 87 17.33 7.96 18.44
N SER A 88 16.27 7.76 17.64
CA SER A 88 16.33 6.99 16.39
C SER A 88 16.53 7.92 15.19
N ASP A 89 16.85 7.37 14.02
CA ASP A 89 16.89 8.14 12.75
C ASP A 89 15.64 9.00 12.54
N ASN A 90 14.45 8.43 12.80
CA ASN A 90 13.18 9.15 12.70
C ASN A 90 12.97 10.19 13.82
N HIS A 91 13.59 10.01 14.98
CA HIS A 91 13.54 10.98 16.08
C HIS A 91 14.50 12.15 15.81
N VAL A 92 15.74 11.89 15.38
CA VAL A 92 16.71 12.92 14.94
C VAL A 92 16.13 13.74 13.77
N LYS A 93 15.63 13.08 12.71
CA LYS A 93 14.94 13.73 11.58
C LYS A 93 13.66 14.48 12.00
N GLY A 94 13.06 14.12 13.13
CA GLY A 94 11.94 14.84 13.74
C GLY A 94 12.32 15.96 14.72
N GLY A 95 13.60 16.11 15.08
CA GLY A 95 14.06 16.99 16.14
C GLY A 95 13.66 16.54 17.55
N LYS A 96 13.74 15.22 17.83
CA LYS A 96 13.19 14.58 19.03
C LYS A 96 14.16 13.63 19.71
N VAL A 97 14.03 13.54 21.02
CA VAL A 97 14.71 12.55 21.88
C VAL A 97 13.67 11.75 22.66
N VAL A 98 14.05 10.55 23.12
CA VAL A 98 13.22 9.70 23.96
C VAL A 98 13.84 9.62 25.35
N LEU A 99 13.01 9.95 26.33
CA LEU A 99 13.27 9.80 27.75
C LEU A 99 12.35 8.72 28.31
N PHE A 100 12.74 8.09 29.43
CA PHE A 100 12.04 6.92 29.99
C PHE A 100 11.92 7.02 31.52
N TYR A 101 10.73 6.73 32.05
CA TYR A 101 10.48 6.66 33.50
C TYR A 101 10.98 5.34 34.08
N GLU A 102 11.93 5.46 35.01
CA GLU A 102 12.59 4.34 35.68
C GLU A 102 12.00 4.07 37.08
N ASP A 103 11.89 2.80 37.43
CA ASP A 103 11.45 2.32 38.75
C ASP A 103 12.14 0.99 39.13
N GLU A 104 11.59 0.26 40.11
CA GLU A 104 12.15 -1.02 40.58
C GLU A 104 11.98 -2.17 39.57
N GLU A 105 11.08 -2.04 38.59
CA GLU A 105 10.83 -3.06 37.55
C GLU A 105 11.64 -2.79 36.28
N TRP A 106 11.64 -1.53 35.82
CA TRP A 106 12.27 -1.14 34.55
C TRP A 106 13.24 0.02 34.70
N THR A 107 14.45 -0.19 34.19
CA THR A 107 15.49 0.83 33.99
C THR A 107 15.76 1.01 32.51
N SER A 108 16.41 2.11 32.13
CA SER A 108 16.83 2.34 30.75
C SER A 108 17.83 1.26 30.28
N SER A 109 18.69 0.75 31.17
CA SER A 109 19.56 -0.39 30.86
C SER A 109 18.75 -1.63 30.55
N SER A 110 17.91 -2.09 31.49
CA SER A 110 17.16 -3.35 31.31
C SER A 110 16.21 -3.32 30.11
N LEU A 111 15.71 -2.14 29.72
CA LEU A 111 14.95 -1.96 28.49
C LEU A 111 15.82 -2.03 27.21
N LEU A 112 17.03 -1.46 27.23
CA LEU A 112 17.97 -1.57 26.11
C LEU A 112 18.49 -3.01 25.97
N ASP A 113 18.80 -3.68 27.08
CA ASP A 113 19.19 -5.09 27.14
C ASP A 113 18.06 -5.98 26.57
N ALA A 114 16.80 -5.70 26.92
CA ALA A 114 15.63 -6.37 26.36
C ALA A 114 15.38 -6.10 24.87
N PHE A 115 16.06 -5.12 24.24
CA PHE A 115 16.02 -4.96 22.78
C PHE A 115 16.96 -5.92 22.04
N GLY A 116 18.01 -6.44 22.69
CA GLY A 116 19.09 -7.22 22.06
C GLY A 116 20.42 -6.47 22.00
N ASP A 117 21.41 -7.01 21.28
CA ASP A 117 22.83 -6.60 21.34
C ASP A 117 23.14 -5.29 20.57
N ILE A 118 22.27 -4.29 20.70
CA ILE A 118 22.35 -3.01 19.99
C ILE A 118 23.60 -2.19 20.37
N TYR A 119 24.11 -2.33 21.60
CA TYR A 119 25.29 -1.57 22.05
C TYR A 119 26.58 -2.02 21.35
N GLU A 120 26.70 -3.30 20.96
CA GLU A 120 27.84 -3.74 20.14
C GLU A 120 27.86 -3.04 18.78
N VAL A 121 26.69 -2.74 18.20
CA VAL A 121 26.58 -1.97 16.94
C VAL A 121 27.08 -0.53 17.13
N PHE A 122 26.92 0.07 18.31
CA PHE A 122 27.61 1.32 18.64
C PHE A 122 29.14 1.12 18.72
N GLN A 123 29.60 0.10 19.44
CA GLN A 123 31.04 -0.14 19.63
C GLN A 123 31.77 -0.37 18.29
N ASP A 124 31.18 -1.09 17.34
CA ASP A 124 31.76 -1.31 16.01
C ASP A 124 31.50 -0.16 15.03
N SER A 125 30.25 0.29 14.88
CA SER A 125 29.83 1.19 13.80
C SER A 125 29.50 2.63 14.21
N GLY A 126 29.46 2.96 15.51
CA GLY A 126 29.15 4.29 16.02
C GLY A 126 27.65 4.62 16.09
N TYR A 127 27.34 5.78 16.67
CA TYR A 127 25.97 6.13 17.09
C TYR A 127 24.96 6.19 15.94
N GLY A 128 25.40 6.60 14.74
CA GLY A 128 24.55 6.66 13.55
C GLY A 128 23.93 5.32 13.13
N LYS A 129 24.65 4.20 13.25
CA LYS A 129 24.04 2.86 13.06
C LYS A 129 23.24 2.42 14.28
N TYR A 130 23.72 2.70 15.49
CA TYR A 130 22.99 2.41 16.74
C TYR A 130 21.59 3.04 16.74
N ALA A 131 21.45 4.32 16.39
CA ALA A 131 20.17 5.02 16.27
C ALA A 131 19.22 4.36 15.25
N ALA A 132 19.77 3.80 14.17
CA ALA A 132 19.00 3.02 13.20
C ALA A 132 18.60 1.63 13.71
N ARG A 133 19.30 1.06 14.71
CA ARG A 133 18.96 -0.21 15.37
C ARG A 133 17.96 -0.03 16.50
N PHE A 134 18.21 0.94 17.38
CA PHE A 134 17.27 1.45 18.38
C PHE A 134 15.90 1.77 17.78
N GLY A 135 15.87 2.34 16.57
CA GLY A 135 14.64 2.62 15.81
C GLY A 135 13.76 1.41 15.45
N LEU A 136 14.26 0.16 15.51
CA LEU A 136 13.41 -1.03 15.34
C LEU A 136 12.39 -1.13 16.49
N SER A 137 12.83 -0.92 17.73
CA SER A 137 11.95 -1.02 18.92
C SER A 137 10.89 0.09 19.00
N PHE A 138 11.06 1.16 18.23
CA PHE A 138 10.09 2.27 18.07
C PHE A 138 9.35 2.24 16.73
N SER A 139 9.52 1.18 15.93
CA SER A 139 8.78 1.02 14.68
C SER A 139 7.31 0.70 14.96
N SER A 140 6.40 1.45 14.34
CA SER A 140 4.97 1.20 14.44
C SER A 140 4.64 -0.18 13.85
N THR A 141 4.11 -1.06 14.69
CA THR A 141 4.04 -2.50 14.45
C THR A 141 2.87 -3.10 15.22
N VAL A 142 2.34 -4.22 14.73
CA VAL A 142 1.46 -5.11 15.50
C VAL A 142 2.18 -6.44 15.70
N ASP A 143 2.07 -6.96 16.92
CA ASP A 143 2.53 -8.27 17.37
C ASP A 143 1.61 -9.40 16.88
N THR A 144 2.13 -10.63 16.79
CA THR A 144 1.40 -11.77 16.17
C THR A 144 1.55 -13.08 16.95
N GLN A 145 2.67 -13.79 16.77
CA GLN A 145 3.01 -15.01 17.50
C GLN A 145 4.50 -14.98 17.86
N ASP A 146 4.84 -15.55 19.01
CA ASP A 146 6.22 -15.83 19.39
C ASP A 146 6.83 -16.93 18.50
N VAL A 147 7.92 -16.59 17.80
CA VAL A 147 8.67 -17.52 16.95
C VAL A 147 10.07 -17.66 17.52
N SER A 148 10.24 -18.66 18.37
CA SER A 148 11.52 -19.05 18.95
C SER A 148 12.56 -19.42 17.88
N ASN A 149 13.84 -19.24 18.20
CA ASN A 149 14.94 -19.37 17.23
C ASN A 149 15.10 -20.80 16.64
N ASP A 150 14.59 -21.84 17.32
CA ASP A 150 14.51 -23.21 16.80
C ASP A 150 13.45 -23.41 15.69
N ARG A 151 12.58 -22.42 15.49
CA ARG A 151 11.58 -22.35 14.41
C ARG A 151 12.01 -21.42 13.26
N THR A 152 13.24 -20.91 13.31
CA THR A 152 13.82 -20.03 12.28
C THR A 152 15.11 -20.64 11.71
N VAL A 153 15.47 -20.28 10.48
CA VAL A 153 16.78 -20.60 9.89
C VAL A 153 17.41 -19.34 9.31
N LEU A 154 18.74 -19.23 9.39
CA LEU A 154 19.52 -18.18 8.73
C LEU A 154 20.13 -18.75 7.43
N MET A 155 20.10 -17.96 6.36
CA MET A 155 20.58 -18.30 5.03
C MET A 155 21.57 -17.24 4.52
N GLU A 156 22.55 -17.65 3.73
CA GLU A 156 23.46 -16.73 3.04
C GLU A 156 22.69 -15.83 2.04
N ASP A 157 23.14 -14.59 1.84
CA ASP A 157 22.60 -13.73 0.79
C ASP A 157 23.02 -14.19 -0.62
N LEU A 158 22.11 -14.07 -1.58
CA LEU A 158 22.39 -14.33 -2.99
C LEU A 158 23.14 -13.13 -3.58
N ARG A 159 24.38 -13.34 -4.03
CA ARG A 159 25.30 -12.27 -4.45
C ARG A 159 25.39 -12.19 -5.99
N ALA A 160 25.30 -10.96 -6.51
CA ALA A 160 25.56 -10.65 -7.90
C ALA A 160 27.07 -10.71 -8.22
N PRO A 161 27.48 -10.84 -9.49
CA PRO A 161 28.89 -10.84 -9.90
C PRO A 161 29.72 -9.62 -9.48
N ASP A 162 29.09 -8.47 -9.21
CA ASP A 162 29.75 -7.26 -8.71
C ASP A 162 29.84 -7.18 -7.16
N GLY A 163 29.27 -8.15 -6.46
CA GLY A 163 29.21 -8.21 -5.00
C GLY A 163 27.96 -7.59 -4.36
N SER A 164 27.07 -6.96 -5.14
CA SER A 164 25.77 -6.48 -4.65
C SER A 164 24.82 -7.64 -4.31
N LEU A 165 23.85 -7.43 -3.41
CA LEU A 165 22.97 -8.49 -2.91
C LEU A 165 21.63 -8.51 -3.64
N HIS A 166 21.25 -9.63 -4.23
CA HIS A 166 19.91 -9.84 -4.82
C HIS A 166 18.82 -9.99 -3.75
N THR A 167 19.20 -10.30 -2.50
CA THR A 167 18.32 -10.65 -1.38
C THR A 167 18.31 -9.62 -0.24
N ASP A 168 18.88 -8.42 -0.39
CA ASP A 168 19.08 -7.48 0.74
C ASP A 168 17.78 -7.14 1.50
N GLY A 169 17.61 -7.73 2.69
CA GLY A 169 16.38 -7.56 3.47
C GLY A 169 15.19 -8.44 3.06
N CYS A 170 15.38 -9.45 2.20
CA CYS A 170 14.32 -10.32 1.67
C CYS A 170 14.47 -11.77 2.17
N GLY A 171 13.51 -12.26 2.96
CA GLY A 171 13.49 -13.64 3.45
C GLY A 171 12.27 -14.45 2.99
N MET A 172 12.13 -15.67 3.51
CA MET A 172 11.04 -16.58 3.18
C MET A 172 10.23 -16.98 4.42
N MET A 173 8.97 -17.35 4.21
CA MET A 173 8.04 -17.89 5.19
C MET A 173 7.24 -19.02 4.55
N ARG A 174 6.88 -20.06 5.32
CA ARG A 174 5.89 -21.06 4.86
C ARG A 174 4.54 -20.43 4.61
N GLU A 175 3.90 -20.77 3.49
CA GLU A 175 2.55 -20.33 3.15
C GLU A 175 1.51 -20.73 4.22
N SER A 176 1.64 -21.92 4.82
CA SER A 176 0.79 -22.36 5.93
C SER A 176 0.91 -21.49 7.19
N PHE A 177 2.10 -20.92 7.46
CA PHE A 177 2.33 -20.00 8.57
C PHE A 177 1.92 -18.58 8.21
N ALA A 178 2.20 -18.11 6.99
CA ALA A 178 1.74 -16.83 6.47
C ALA A 178 0.21 -16.69 6.57
N ARG A 179 -0.53 -17.77 6.26
CA ARG A 179 -1.99 -17.82 6.44
C ARG A 179 -2.45 -17.69 7.90
N GLN A 180 -1.69 -18.23 8.87
CA GLN A 180 -1.98 -18.05 10.29
C GLN A 180 -1.78 -16.59 10.71
N ILE A 181 -0.66 -15.97 10.29
CA ILE A 181 -0.40 -14.54 10.54
C ILE A 181 -1.49 -13.67 9.90
N CYS A 182 -1.87 -13.94 8.65
CA CYS A 182 -2.93 -13.20 7.96
C CYS A 182 -4.29 -13.36 8.65
N ALA A 183 -4.64 -14.57 9.11
CA ALA A 183 -5.88 -14.80 9.84
C ALA A 183 -5.93 -14.03 11.18
N MET A 184 -4.84 -13.99 11.94
CA MET A 184 -4.76 -13.22 13.20
C MET A 184 -4.86 -11.71 12.95
N LEU A 185 -4.31 -11.22 11.84
CA LEU A 185 -4.31 -9.79 11.48
C LEU A 185 -5.51 -9.36 10.61
N ASN A 186 -6.47 -10.25 10.36
CA ASN A 186 -7.61 -10.04 9.45
C ASN A 186 -7.19 -9.54 8.04
N LEU A 187 -6.14 -10.14 7.50
CA LEU A 187 -5.61 -9.88 6.16
C LEU A 187 -6.05 -10.98 5.17
N PRO A 188 -6.06 -10.72 3.85
CA PRO A 188 -6.32 -11.74 2.84
C PRO A 188 -5.37 -12.94 2.97
N LEU A 189 -5.91 -14.17 2.93
CA LEU A 189 -5.13 -15.42 3.09
C LEU A 189 -4.25 -15.78 1.89
N ASP A 190 -4.25 -14.95 0.85
CA ASP A 190 -3.43 -14.99 -0.37
C ASP A 190 -2.40 -13.84 -0.42
N THR A 191 -2.17 -13.17 0.72
CA THR A 191 -1.14 -12.14 0.92
C THR A 191 0.26 -12.75 0.82
N SER A 192 1.00 -12.45 -0.25
CA SER A 192 2.28 -13.09 -0.54
C SER A 192 3.50 -12.47 0.15
N VAL A 193 3.43 -11.24 0.65
CA VAL A 193 4.57 -10.53 1.27
C VAL A 193 4.13 -9.84 2.56
N LEU A 194 4.88 -10.06 3.64
CA LEU A 194 4.74 -9.35 4.91
C LEU A 194 6.04 -8.58 5.20
N GLN A 195 5.95 -7.31 5.60
CA GLN A 195 7.09 -6.56 6.13
C GLN A 195 7.16 -6.76 7.65
N ILE A 196 8.25 -7.35 8.13
CA ILE A 196 8.35 -7.93 9.49
C ILE A 196 9.56 -7.42 10.27
N ARG A 197 9.44 -7.45 11.60
CA ARG A 197 10.44 -7.20 12.65
C ARG A 197 10.41 -8.41 13.60
N HIS A 198 11.56 -8.95 13.98
CA HIS A 198 11.68 -10.13 14.85
C HIS A 198 13.07 -10.14 15.49
N GLY A 199 13.20 -9.92 16.79
CA GLY A 199 14.48 -9.60 17.42
C GLY A 199 15.19 -8.45 16.68
N GLY A 200 16.46 -8.63 16.35
CA GLY A 200 17.22 -7.77 15.45
C GLY A 200 16.98 -7.95 13.95
N ASN A 201 16.15 -8.90 13.50
CA ASN A 201 15.80 -9.08 12.09
C ASN A 201 14.84 -8.00 11.60
N LYS A 202 15.13 -7.41 10.44
CA LYS A 202 14.27 -6.45 9.73
C LYS A 202 14.32 -6.70 8.22
N GLY A 203 13.15 -6.89 7.62
CA GLY A 203 13.00 -6.94 6.17
C GLY A 203 11.57 -7.20 5.71
N VAL A 204 11.41 -7.74 4.50
CA VAL A 204 10.21 -8.46 4.06
C VAL A 204 10.41 -9.97 4.12
N VAL A 205 9.33 -10.72 4.22
CA VAL A 205 9.31 -12.17 4.07
C VAL A 205 8.21 -12.59 3.10
N ILE A 206 8.55 -13.53 2.22
CA ILE A 206 7.71 -14.01 1.12
C ILE A 206 7.04 -15.33 1.52
N ALA A 207 5.74 -15.46 1.32
CA ALA A 207 5.00 -16.70 1.52
C ALA A 207 5.25 -17.68 0.36
N TYR A 208 6.14 -18.66 0.58
CA TYR A 208 6.41 -19.75 -0.35
C TYR A 208 5.61 -21.01 0.01
N PRO A 209 5.04 -21.75 -0.97
CA PRO A 209 4.36 -23.02 -0.71
C PRO A 209 5.23 -23.95 0.14
N ASP A 210 4.65 -24.61 1.14
CA ASP A 210 5.42 -25.32 2.18
C ASP A 210 6.45 -26.33 1.65
N GLU A 211 6.15 -27.02 0.54
CA GLU A 211 7.06 -27.96 -0.13
C GLU A 211 8.21 -27.24 -0.86
N ASP A 212 7.94 -26.11 -1.53
CA ASP A 212 8.96 -25.29 -2.18
C ASP A 212 9.82 -24.55 -1.13
N PHE A 213 9.24 -24.10 -0.01
CA PHE A 213 9.97 -23.51 1.11
C PHE A 213 10.99 -24.51 1.68
N GLU A 214 10.57 -25.76 1.92
CA GLU A 214 11.48 -26.83 2.34
C GLU A 214 12.56 -27.09 1.28
N PHE A 215 12.19 -27.19 0.00
CA PHE A 215 13.15 -27.40 -1.07
C PHE A 215 14.22 -26.29 -1.11
N LEU A 216 13.82 -25.02 -1.12
CA LEU A 216 14.72 -23.87 -1.19
C LEU A 216 15.64 -23.81 0.04
N CYS A 217 15.10 -23.97 1.25
CA CYS A 217 15.89 -23.93 2.48
C CYS A 217 16.88 -25.10 2.60
N ASN A 218 16.59 -26.28 2.03
CA ASN A 218 17.53 -27.40 1.98
C ASN A 218 18.58 -27.26 0.86
N HIS A 219 18.17 -26.75 -0.30
CA HIS A 219 19.01 -26.70 -1.51
C HIS A 219 20.09 -25.60 -1.43
N GLU A 220 19.74 -24.39 -0.98
CA GLU A 220 20.67 -23.26 -1.00
C GLU A 220 21.72 -23.30 0.11
N ASN A 221 21.35 -23.77 1.30
CA ASN A 221 22.27 -23.90 2.43
C ASN A 221 23.27 -25.07 2.31
N GLY A 222 23.27 -25.80 1.18
CA GLY A 222 24.10 -26.99 0.98
C GLY A 222 23.76 -28.15 1.94
N LEU A 223 22.60 -28.13 2.59
CA LEU A 223 22.21 -29.07 3.66
C LEU A 223 21.81 -30.48 3.17
N LEU A 224 22.00 -30.76 1.87
CA LEU A 224 21.71 -32.05 1.23
C LEU A 224 22.30 -33.27 1.96
N ASP A 225 23.44 -33.10 2.66
CA ASP A 225 24.11 -34.15 3.46
C ASP A 225 23.91 -34.03 4.99
N LYS A 226 23.29 -32.96 5.52
CA LYS A 226 23.33 -32.63 6.95
C LYS A 226 22.02 -32.10 7.54
N ARG A 227 21.13 -33.04 7.87
CA ARG A 227 19.81 -32.85 8.51
C ARG A 227 18.88 -31.94 7.70
N SER A 228 17.82 -32.55 7.18
CA SER A 228 16.71 -31.82 6.57
C SER A 228 16.23 -30.70 7.49
N VAL A 229 15.98 -29.52 6.90
CA VAL A 229 15.32 -28.38 7.57
C VAL A 229 14.05 -28.90 8.25
N GLY A 230 14.01 -28.79 9.58
CA GLY A 230 12.98 -29.47 10.38
C GLY A 230 11.57 -28.95 10.06
N SER A 231 10.58 -29.83 10.19
CA SER A 231 9.15 -29.52 9.95
C SER A 231 8.61 -28.34 10.78
N ASN A 232 9.32 -27.95 11.85
CA ASN A 232 8.95 -26.87 12.76
C ASN A 232 9.49 -25.49 12.32
N ILE A 233 10.43 -25.44 11.37
CA ILE A 233 11.00 -24.21 10.81
C ILE A 233 9.93 -23.54 9.94
N VAL A 234 9.51 -22.32 10.29
CA VAL A 234 8.44 -21.58 9.59
C VAL A 234 8.91 -20.29 8.91
N LEU A 235 10.11 -19.83 9.26
CA LEU A 235 10.74 -18.60 8.77
C LEU A 235 12.19 -18.87 8.37
N ALA A 236 12.63 -18.26 7.27
CA ALA A 236 14.01 -18.23 6.84
C ALA A 236 14.45 -16.77 6.61
N PHE A 237 15.45 -16.32 7.34
CA PHE A 237 16.04 -14.99 7.21
C PHE A 237 17.34 -15.05 6.41
N ARG A 238 17.69 -13.97 5.70
CA ARG A 238 19.01 -13.79 5.08
C ARG A 238 19.95 -13.04 6.03
N GLU A 239 21.27 -13.21 5.89
CA GLU A 239 22.29 -12.47 6.68
C GLU A 239 22.01 -10.96 6.69
N SER A 240 21.68 -10.37 5.54
CA SER A 240 21.32 -8.96 5.36
C SER A 240 20.15 -8.51 6.23
N MET A 241 19.21 -9.39 6.57
CA MET A 241 18.07 -9.06 7.43
C MET A 241 18.47 -8.87 8.90
N LEU A 242 19.52 -9.55 9.37
CA LEU A 242 19.96 -9.52 10.76
C LEU A 242 20.71 -8.20 11.04
N LYS A 243 20.06 -7.30 11.78
CA LYS A 243 20.58 -5.94 12.00
C LYS A 243 21.39 -5.81 13.31
N TYR A 244 21.21 -6.75 14.25
CA TYR A 244 21.95 -7.02 15.50
C TYR A 244 21.51 -8.40 16.04
N GLU A 245 22.22 -8.98 17.02
CA GLU A 245 21.85 -10.27 17.63
C GLU A 245 20.89 -10.13 18.84
N GLY A 246 20.21 -11.23 19.20
CA GLY A 246 19.26 -11.26 20.30
C GLY A 246 17.96 -10.45 20.09
N GLY A 247 17.37 -10.03 21.20
CA GLY A 247 16.09 -9.31 21.26
C GLY A 247 14.85 -10.22 21.26
N PRO A 248 13.63 -9.63 21.27
CA PRO A 248 12.40 -10.40 21.48
C PRO A 248 11.98 -11.25 20.27
N THR A 249 11.64 -12.52 20.51
CA THR A 249 11.21 -13.51 19.51
C THR A 249 9.76 -13.36 19.03
N MET A 250 9.02 -12.38 19.57
CA MET A 250 7.70 -12.00 19.05
C MET A 250 7.82 -11.53 17.59
N LEU A 251 7.09 -12.17 16.68
CA LEU A 251 7.00 -11.72 15.29
C LEU A 251 6.07 -10.52 15.20
N GLU A 252 6.58 -9.43 14.62
CA GLU A 252 5.87 -8.15 14.49
C GLU A 252 5.72 -7.79 13.02
N VAL A 253 4.52 -7.43 12.58
CA VAL A 253 4.21 -7.01 11.21
C VAL A 253 3.99 -5.50 11.17
N ASN A 254 4.56 -4.82 10.17
CA ASN A 254 4.38 -3.38 9.98
C ASN A 254 3.64 -3.01 8.68
N ASP A 255 3.77 -3.79 7.60
CA ASP A 255 2.92 -3.68 6.41
C ASP A 255 2.88 -4.99 5.60
N HIS A 256 2.12 -5.04 4.49
CA HIS A 256 1.92 -6.22 3.66
C HIS A 256 1.58 -5.88 2.20
N SER A 257 1.77 -6.84 1.28
CA SER A 257 1.34 -6.74 -0.13
C SER A 257 -0.19 -6.78 -0.28
N SER A 258 -0.82 -5.61 -0.34
CA SER A 258 -2.26 -5.47 -0.65
C SER A 258 -2.49 -5.14 -2.14
N ARG A 259 -3.73 -5.32 -2.64
CA ARG A 259 -4.14 -4.83 -3.97
C ARG A 259 -3.68 -3.36 -4.15
N PRO A 260 -2.91 -3.03 -5.20
CA PRO A 260 -2.46 -1.67 -5.43
C PRO A 260 -3.58 -0.78 -6.00
N SER A 261 -3.46 0.52 -5.77
CA SER A 261 -4.12 1.56 -6.56
C SER A 261 -3.27 1.93 -7.78
N HIS A 262 -3.86 2.64 -8.74
CA HIS A 262 -3.11 3.36 -9.77
C HIS A 262 -2.00 4.21 -9.14
N ALA A 263 -0.78 4.15 -9.67
CA ALA A 263 0.30 4.99 -9.17
C ALA A 263 0.17 6.42 -9.69
N ARG A 264 0.67 7.37 -8.88
CA ARG A 264 0.77 8.78 -9.23
C ARG A 264 2.24 9.13 -9.42
N LEU A 265 2.56 9.73 -10.57
CA LEU A 265 3.88 10.28 -10.86
C LEU A 265 4.05 11.56 -10.06
N ASN A 266 5.20 11.71 -9.40
CA ASN A 266 5.59 12.98 -8.79
C ASN A 266 6.39 13.83 -9.79
N GLU A 267 6.58 15.10 -9.48
CA GLU A 267 7.38 16.04 -10.30
C GLU A 267 8.76 15.50 -10.69
N THR A 268 9.41 14.73 -9.83
CA THR A 268 10.73 14.16 -10.10
C THR A 268 10.63 13.07 -11.16
N PHE A 269 9.70 12.10 -11.04
CA PHE A 269 9.47 11.10 -12.09
C PHE A 269 9.04 11.72 -13.41
N ILE A 270 8.20 12.77 -13.40
CA ILE A 270 7.84 13.52 -14.61
C ILE A 270 9.09 14.13 -15.25
N LEU A 271 9.97 14.79 -14.47
CA LEU A 271 11.24 15.32 -14.98
C LEU A 271 12.16 14.23 -15.55
N LEU A 272 12.31 13.09 -14.88
CA LEU A 272 13.18 12.00 -15.35
C LEU A 272 12.65 11.36 -16.65
N LEU A 273 11.33 11.13 -16.76
CA LEU A 273 10.70 10.62 -17.99
C LEU A 273 10.81 11.61 -19.16
N LEU A 274 10.59 12.91 -18.91
CA LEU A 274 10.84 13.98 -19.90
C LEU A 274 12.31 14.01 -20.34
N THR A 275 13.25 13.88 -19.38
CA THR A 275 14.70 13.84 -19.65
C THR A 275 15.09 12.64 -20.52
N ASN A 276 14.42 11.50 -20.32
CA ASN A 276 14.58 10.29 -21.13
C ASN A 276 13.79 10.32 -22.47
N GLY A 277 13.10 11.42 -22.77
CA GLY A 277 12.50 11.72 -24.08
C GLY A 277 11.02 11.36 -24.24
N VAL A 278 10.27 11.11 -23.16
CA VAL A 278 8.80 11.04 -23.21
C VAL A 278 8.23 12.43 -23.52
N SER A 279 7.22 12.55 -24.40
CA SER A 279 6.67 13.88 -24.74
C SER A 279 5.87 14.50 -23.59
N ILE A 280 6.00 15.82 -23.42
CA ILE A 280 5.15 16.64 -22.54
C ILE A 280 3.64 16.46 -22.84
N ASP A 281 3.28 16.14 -24.08
CA ASP A 281 1.89 15.97 -24.49
C ASP A 281 1.23 14.74 -23.85
N VAL A 282 2.01 13.71 -23.48
CA VAL A 282 1.53 12.52 -22.75
C VAL A 282 1.11 12.93 -21.34
N PHE A 283 1.96 13.70 -20.65
CA PHE A 283 1.63 14.25 -19.33
C PHE A 283 0.47 15.26 -19.39
N ARG A 284 0.36 16.04 -20.49
CA ARG A 284 -0.77 16.95 -20.71
C ARG A 284 -2.09 16.18 -20.86
N LYS A 285 -2.10 15.10 -21.66
CA LYS A 285 -3.25 14.19 -21.82
C LYS A 285 -3.69 13.62 -20.46
N LEU A 286 -2.78 12.95 -19.75
CA LEU A 286 -3.03 12.36 -18.43
C LEU A 286 -3.56 13.39 -17.41
N LEU A 287 -2.97 14.60 -17.40
CA LEU A 287 -3.44 15.69 -16.54
C LEU A 287 -4.86 16.16 -16.93
N LEU A 288 -5.15 16.36 -18.22
CA LEU A 288 -6.47 16.77 -18.68
C LEU A 288 -7.55 15.71 -18.39
N ASP A 289 -7.22 14.42 -18.54
CA ASP A 289 -8.10 13.30 -18.19
C ASP A 289 -8.39 13.30 -16.67
N GLN A 290 -7.37 13.49 -15.82
CA GLN A 290 -7.54 13.62 -14.37
C GLN A 290 -8.33 14.89 -13.98
N LEU A 291 -8.13 16.00 -14.68
CA LEU A 291 -8.90 17.24 -14.48
C LEU A 291 -10.37 17.08 -14.88
N ALA A 292 -10.67 16.31 -15.92
CA ALA A 292 -12.05 15.98 -16.30
C ALA A 292 -12.75 15.10 -15.23
N LEU A 293 -12.03 14.17 -14.61
CA LEU A 293 -12.52 13.40 -13.47
C LEU A 293 -12.80 14.30 -12.26
N ILE A 294 -11.86 15.18 -11.89
CA ILE A 294 -12.05 16.13 -10.77
C ILE A 294 -13.21 17.08 -11.05
N GLY A 295 -13.33 17.63 -12.26
CA GLY A 295 -14.40 18.53 -12.67
C GLY A 295 -15.80 17.91 -12.55
N ALA A 296 -15.91 16.59 -12.76
CA ALA A 296 -17.18 15.88 -12.64
C ALA A 296 -17.61 15.59 -11.19
N ILE A 297 -16.71 15.59 -10.20
CA ILE A 297 -17.01 15.25 -8.78
C ILE A 297 -18.25 15.99 -8.25
N ALA A 298 -18.40 17.28 -8.57
CA ALA A 298 -19.51 18.08 -8.05
C ALA A 298 -20.90 17.68 -8.58
N ASN A 299 -20.98 16.94 -9.69
CA ASN A 299 -22.20 16.72 -10.47
C ASN A 299 -22.48 15.24 -10.80
N ASP A 300 -21.56 14.32 -10.47
CA ASP A 300 -21.61 12.90 -10.85
C ASP A 300 -21.34 12.03 -9.62
N ARG A 301 -22.39 11.35 -9.12
CA ARG A 301 -22.34 10.56 -7.87
C ARG A 301 -21.34 9.41 -7.97
N ASP A 302 -21.25 8.73 -9.10
CA ASP A 302 -20.41 7.55 -9.25
C ASP A 302 -18.93 7.95 -9.31
N LYS A 303 -18.60 9.05 -9.99
CA LYS A 303 -17.25 9.63 -9.95
C LYS A 303 -16.90 10.20 -8.58
N ALA A 304 -17.84 10.83 -7.89
CA ALA A 304 -17.64 11.30 -6.52
C ALA A 304 -17.37 10.15 -5.54
N LEU A 305 -18.15 9.06 -5.61
CA LEU A 305 -17.96 7.84 -4.81
C LEU A 305 -16.57 7.24 -5.03
N LYS A 306 -16.17 7.05 -6.30
CA LYS A 306 -14.84 6.55 -6.68
C LYS A 306 -13.72 7.44 -6.15
N ALA A 307 -13.80 8.74 -6.42
CA ALA A 307 -12.81 9.72 -5.99
C ALA A 307 -12.59 9.72 -4.46
N VAL A 308 -13.69 9.77 -3.70
CA VAL A 308 -13.66 9.75 -2.23
C VAL A 308 -13.21 8.39 -1.67
N SER A 309 -13.49 7.27 -2.36
CA SER A 309 -13.08 5.93 -1.94
C SER A 309 -11.57 5.64 -2.06
N GLY A 310 -10.80 6.51 -2.73
CA GLY A 310 -9.33 6.43 -2.78
C GLY A 310 -8.71 6.80 -4.13
N GLU A 311 -9.49 6.85 -5.22
CA GLU A 311 -8.96 7.10 -6.57
C GLU A 311 -8.33 8.51 -6.72
N LEU A 312 -8.71 9.50 -5.90
CA LEU A 312 -8.15 10.86 -5.93
C LEU A 312 -7.75 11.35 -4.53
N ASP A 313 -6.47 11.14 -4.16
CA ASP A 313 -5.73 11.68 -2.98
C ASP A 313 -6.50 11.72 -1.63
N ALA A 314 -7.55 10.90 -1.47
CA ALA A 314 -8.45 10.93 -0.33
C ALA A 314 -7.74 10.52 0.97
N SER A 315 -7.89 11.33 2.01
CA SER A 315 -7.36 11.05 3.34
C SER A 315 -8.46 10.48 4.22
N SER A 316 -8.15 9.52 5.10
CA SER A 316 -9.10 8.91 6.03
C SER A 316 -9.47 9.86 7.18
N THR A 317 -10.16 10.95 6.88
CA THR A 317 -10.66 11.93 7.86
C THR A 317 -12.19 11.85 7.99
N ALA A 318 -12.72 12.34 9.12
CA ALA A 318 -14.16 12.38 9.36
C ALA A 318 -14.93 13.09 8.24
N PHE A 319 -14.35 14.13 7.62
CA PHE A 319 -14.92 14.81 6.46
C PHE A 319 -15.14 13.89 5.25
N HIS A 320 -14.17 13.02 4.94
CA HIS A 320 -14.27 12.09 3.81
C HIS A 320 -15.26 10.95 4.12
N GLN A 321 -15.29 10.46 5.36
CA GLN A 321 -16.26 9.45 5.81
C GLN A 321 -17.70 9.97 5.82
N ASP A 322 -17.92 11.19 6.33
CA ASP A 322 -19.21 11.89 6.22
C ASP A 322 -19.63 11.98 4.74
N LEU A 323 -18.77 12.50 3.85
CA LEU A 323 -19.09 12.66 2.42
C LEU A 323 -19.37 11.31 1.74
N TYR A 324 -18.59 10.28 2.03
CA TYR A 324 -18.78 8.93 1.49
C TYR A 324 -20.12 8.32 1.92
N THR A 325 -20.47 8.43 3.21
CA THR A 325 -21.76 7.93 3.71
C THR A 325 -22.95 8.73 3.17
N MET A 326 -22.81 10.05 3.00
CA MET A 326 -23.82 10.89 2.35
C MET A 326 -24.01 10.53 0.86
N LEU A 327 -22.92 10.21 0.14
CA LEU A 327 -22.96 9.72 -1.23
C LEU A 327 -23.73 8.39 -1.35
N LEU A 328 -23.41 7.42 -0.49
CA LEU A 328 -24.07 6.10 -0.44
C LEU A 328 -25.55 6.18 -0.02
N ALA A 329 -25.89 7.07 0.91
CA ALA A 329 -27.27 7.31 1.33
C ALA A 329 -28.14 8.04 0.28
N ASN A 330 -27.56 8.37 -0.88
CA ASN A 330 -28.25 8.99 -2.01
C ASN A 330 -28.94 10.34 -1.68
N HIS A 331 -28.30 11.14 -0.80
CA HIS A 331 -28.63 12.56 -0.65
C HIS A 331 -28.42 13.29 -1.96
N ASP A 332 -29.31 14.23 -2.28
CA ASP A 332 -29.25 14.97 -3.54
C ASP A 332 -27.91 15.72 -3.67
N LEU A 333 -27.32 15.73 -4.87
CA LEU A 333 -26.06 16.45 -5.11
C LEU A 333 -26.25 17.97 -5.02
N THR A 334 -27.50 18.45 -5.11
CA THR A 334 -27.89 19.85 -4.94
C THR A 334 -28.20 20.24 -3.48
N GLU A 335 -28.30 19.27 -2.55
CA GLU A 335 -28.52 19.56 -1.13
C GLU A 335 -27.35 20.44 -0.60
N PRO A 336 -27.59 21.56 0.10
CA PRO A 336 -26.55 22.56 0.33
C PRO A 336 -25.28 22.07 1.02
N CYS A 337 -25.39 21.15 2.01
CA CYS A 337 -24.25 20.57 2.72
C CYS A 337 -23.53 19.52 1.85
N MET A 338 -24.28 18.71 1.11
CA MET A 338 -23.74 17.76 0.14
C MET A 338 -22.96 18.48 -0.96
N ALA A 339 -23.60 19.45 -1.62
CA ALA A 339 -23.02 20.29 -2.67
C ALA A 339 -21.78 21.06 -2.17
N TRP A 340 -21.81 21.55 -0.92
CA TRP A 340 -20.67 22.19 -0.27
C TRP A 340 -19.52 21.20 0.00
N LYS A 341 -19.78 20.03 0.61
CA LYS A 341 -18.77 18.98 0.84
C LYS A 341 -18.14 18.52 -0.48
N LEU A 342 -18.92 18.34 -1.54
CA LEU A 342 -18.43 17.98 -2.88
C LEU A 342 -17.52 19.05 -3.48
N ARG A 343 -17.95 20.33 -3.47
CA ARG A 343 -17.10 21.45 -3.93
C ARG A 343 -15.84 21.62 -3.09
N GLN A 344 -15.92 21.41 -1.77
CA GLN A 344 -14.76 21.41 -0.88
C GLN A 344 -13.78 20.28 -1.22
N PHE A 345 -14.26 19.06 -1.40
CA PHE A 345 -13.41 17.93 -1.81
C PHE A 345 -12.76 18.20 -3.18
N GLN A 346 -13.55 18.61 -4.18
CA GLN A 346 -13.08 18.98 -5.52
C GLN A 346 -11.98 20.06 -5.51
N GLN A 347 -12.18 21.16 -4.77
CA GLN A 347 -11.18 22.24 -4.69
C GLN A 347 -9.92 21.80 -3.94
N ASN A 348 -10.03 20.91 -2.95
CA ASN A 348 -8.86 20.30 -2.32
C ASN A 348 -8.10 19.36 -3.29
N GLN A 349 -8.77 18.70 -4.24
CA GLN A 349 -8.09 17.95 -5.31
C GLN A 349 -7.32 18.88 -6.26
N TYR A 350 -7.95 19.95 -6.78
CA TYR A 350 -7.25 20.93 -7.62
C TYR A 350 -6.05 21.57 -6.90
N LYS A 351 -6.23 22.03 -5.64
CA LYS A 351 -5.14 22.62 -4.84
C LYS A 351 -3.98 21.64 -4.62
N THR A 352 -4.30 20.35 -4.41
CA THR A 352 -3.29 19.30 -4.23
C THR A 352 -2.56 18.97 -5.52
N LEU A 353 -3.28 18.86 -6.64
CA LEU A 353 -2.74 18.57 -7.96
C LEU A 353 -1.87 19.72 -8.49
N HIS A 354 -2.27 20.98 -8.30
CA HIS A 354 -1.47 22.16 -8.63
C HIS A 354 -0.17 22.21 -7.79
N ALA A 355 -0.27 21.95 -6.48
CA ALA A 355 0.87 22.02 -5.57
C ALA A 355 1.91 20.89 -5.76
N LYS A 356 1.46 19.66 -6.08
CA LYS A 356 2.32 18.46 -6.14
C LYS A 356 2.57 17.89 -7.55
N LEU A 357 1.76 18.27 -8.55
CA LEU A 357 1.67 17.59 -9.86
C LEU A 357 1.66 16.06 -9.75
N ASN A 358 0.86 15.51 -8.83
CA ASN A 358 0.69 14.08 -8.61
C ASN A 358 -0.23 13.46 -9.68
N ILE A 359 0.23 13.48 -10.94
CA ILE A 359 -0.51 12.99 -12.11
C ILE A 359 -0.75 11.48 -11.99
N SER A 360 -2.00 11.05 -12.04
CA SER A 360 -2.40 9.65 -12.02
C SER A 360 -2.08 8.96 -13.35
N VAL A 361 -1.62 7.71 -13.29
CA VAL A 361 -1.35 6.88 -14.47
C VAL A 361 -2.08 5.56 -14.31
N ASP A 362 -3.15 5.38 -15.10
CA ASP A 362 -4.01 4.20 -15.00
C ASP A 362 -3.20 2.91 -15.16
N SER A 363 -2.35 2.79 -16.17
CA SER A 363 -1.51 1.60 -16.40
C SER A 363 -0.23 1.58 -15.55
N SER A 364 -0.35 1.78 -14.23
CA SER A 364 0.78 1.72 -13.29
C SER A 364 0.40 1.36 -11.84
N ALA A 365 1.36 0.85 -11.07
CA ALA A 365 1.21 0.53 -9.64
C ALA A 365 2.50 0.85 -8.85
N TYR A 366 2.37 1.02 -7.53
CA TYR A 366 3.50 0.85 -6.60
C TYR A 366 3.40 -0.55 -5.98
N LEU A 367 4.48 -1.33 -6.05
CA LEU A 367 4.52 -2.74 -5.62
C LEU A 367 5.73 -2.99 -4.72
N PHE A 368 5.60 -3.88 -3.72
CA PHE A 368 6.75 -4.35 -2.95
C PHE A 368 7.73 -5.09 -3.86
N GLY A 369 9.02 -4.77 -3.74
CA GLY A 369 10.08 -5.56 -4.37
C GLY A 369 10.29 -6.89 -3.65
N VAL A 370 10.48 -7.96 -4.41
CA VAL A 370 10.89 -9.29 -3.93
C VAL A 370 11.85 -9.97 -4.91
N VAL A 371 12.53 -11.03 -4.48
CA VAL A 371 13.52 -11.79 -5.26
C VAL A 371 12.96 -13.12 -5.77
N ASP A 372 13.40 -13.54 -6.96
CA ASP A 372 13.12 -14.86 -7.55
C ASP A 372 14.05 -15.94 -6.98
N GLU A 373 13.63 -16.55 -5.87
CA GLU A 373 14.39 -17.63 -5.20
C GLU A 373 14.46 -18.91 -6.03
N TYR A 374 13.55 -19.13 -6.99
CA TYR A 374 13.64 -20.27 -7.91
C TYR A 374 14.69 -20.07 -9.01
N GLY A 375 15.05 -18.83 -9.35
CA GLY A 375 15.92 -18.51 -10.49
C GLY A 375 15.28 -18.84 -11.84
N VAL A 376 13.97 -18.62 -12.00
CA VAL A 376 13.24 -18.83 -13.26
C VAL A 376 13.19 -17.60 -14.17
N LEU A 377 13.52 -16.40 -13.68
CA LEU A 377 13.58 -15.15 -14.45
C LEU A 377 14.98 -14.91 -15.03
N GLU A 378 15.05 -14.46 -16.28
CA GLU A 378 16.29 -14.03 -16.93
C GLU A 378 16.70 -12.59 -16.54
N PRO A 379 17.96 -12.16 -16.73
CA PRO A 379 18.51 -10.92 -16.16
C PRO A 379 17.74 -9.61 -16.40
N ASN A 380 16.95 -9.52 -17.49
CA ASN A 380 16.13 -8.35 -17.84
C ASN A 380 14.62 -8.63 -17.74
N GLU A 381 14.24 -9.72 -17.06
CA GLU A 381 12.86 -10.13 -16.85
C GLU A 381 12.39 -9.85 -15.43
N ILE A 382 11.11 -9.50 -15.31
CA ILE A 382 10.38 -9.34 -14.05
C ILE A 382 9.09 -10.16 -14.09
N PHE A 383 8.61 -10.59 -12.92
CA PHE A 383 7.26 -11.11 -12.77
C PHE A 383 6.43 -10.14 -11.93
N VAL A 384 5.21 -9.88 -12.38
CA VAL A 384 4.21 -9.04 -11.69
C VAL A 384 2.85 -9.68 -11.87
N ASN A 385 2.13 -9.89 -10.77
CA ASN A 385 0.77 -10.42 -10.79
C ASN A 385 -0.14 -9.57 -9.91
N ILE A 386 -1.24 -9.07 -10.48
CA ILE A 386 -2.24 -8.26 -9.79
C ILE A 386 -3.61 -8.90 -10.04
N PRO A 387 -3.99 -9.96 -9.29
CA PRO A 387 -5.14 -10.82 -9.61
C PRO A 387 -6.47 -10.07 -9.77
N GLY A 388 -6.69 -9.03 -8.96
CA GLY A 388 -7.91 -8.22 -9.01
C GLY A 388 -7.96 -7.20 -10.16
N TRP A 389 -6.97 -7.16 -11.05
CA TRP A 389 -6.84 -6.11 -12.07
C TRP A 389 -6.28 -6.59 -13.41
N THR A 390 -4.97 -6.80 -13.53
CA THR A 390 -4.30 -7.22 -14.77
C THR A 390 -4.05 -8.74 -14.83
N GLY A 391 -4.17 -9.44 -13.70
CA GLY A 391 -3.62 -10.79 -13.56
C GLY A 391 -2.09 -10.77 -13.68
N VAL A 392 -1.51 -11.82 -14.26
CA VAL A 392 -0.07 -11.85 -14.56
C VAL A 392 0.25 -10.90 -15.73
N LEU A 393 1.03 -9.87 -15.45
CA LEU A 393 1.42 -8.85 -16.42
C LEU A 393 2.45 -9.42 -17.39
N THR A 394 2.05 -9.65 -18.65
CA THR A 394 2.97 -10.00 -19.74
C THR A 394 3.10 -8.83 -20.71
N ARG A 395 4.28 -8.21 -20.78
CA ARG A 395 4.58 -7.01 -21.60
C ARG A 395 6.06 -6.97 -22.04
N PRO A 396 6.37 -6.58 -23.29
CA PRO A 396 7.74 -6.55 -23.79
C PRO A 396 8.59 -5.41 -23.20
N LYS A 397 7.95 -4.35 -22.70
CA LYS A 397 8.56 -3.22 -21.99
C LYS A 397 7.65 -2.79 -20.85
N VAL A 398 8.24 -2.60 -19.67
CA VAL A 398 7.63 -2.05 -18.45
C VAL A 398 8.67 -1.16 -17.79
N VAL A 399 8.33 0.08 -17.47
CA VAL A 399 9.23 1.02 -16.77
C VAL A 399 9.18 0.72 -15.27
N VAL A 400 10.33 0.68 -14.61
CA VAL A 400 10.43 0.48 -13.15
C VAL A 400 11.41 1.50 -12.55
N GLY A 401 11.12 1.99 -11.34
CA GLY A 401 12.00 2.87 -10.58
C GLY A 401 11.60 3.02 -9.10
N ARG A 402 12.50 3.54 -8.27
CA ARG A 402 12.27 3.77 -6.83
C ARG A 402 12.04 5.25 -6.51
N ASN A 403 11.28 5.56 -5.45
CA ASN A 403 11.04 6.94 -5.01
C ASN A 403 11.76 7.22 -3.67
N PRO A 404 12.68 8.20 -3.58
CA PRO A 404 13.09 9.14 -4.62
C PRO A 404 14.09 8.54 -5.63
N SER A 405 14.08 9.08 -6.85
CA SER A 405 15.11 8.90 -7.88
C SER A 405 15.66 10.27 -8.26
N TYR A 406 16.93 10.37 -8.66
CA TYR A 406 17.54 11.64 -9.09
C TYR A 406 18.41 11.50 -10.36
N SER A 407 18.77 10.28 -10.76
CA SER A 407 19.39 9.99 -12.05
C SER A 407 18.34 9.66 -13.10
N PRO A 408 18.48 10.13 -14.35
CA PRO A 408 17.70 9.60 -15.48
C PRO A 408 17.88 8.09 -15.68
N GLY A 409 18.99 7.51 -15.21
CA GLY A 409 19.25 6.07 -15.21
C GLY A 409 18.57 5.27 -14.07
N ASP A 410 17.99 5.93 -13.05
CA ASP A 410 17.22 5.24 -11.99
C ASP A 410 15.88 4.68 -12.53
N LEU A 411 15.43 5.15 -13.70
CA LEU A 411 14.28 4.61 -14.42
C LEU A 411 14.74 3.53 -15.42
N ARG A 412 14.57 2.27 -15.03
CA ARG A 412 14.93 1.09 -15.83
C ARG A 412 13.73 0.59 -16.65
N VAL A 413 13.99 -0.22 -17.67
CA VAL A 413 12.93 -0.86 -18.48
C VAL A 413 13.19 -2.36 -18.58
N PHE A 414 12.20 -3.16 -18.19
CA PHE A 414 12.25 -4.61 -18.13
C PHE A 414 11.16 -5.28 -19.00
N LYS A 415 11.33 -6.58 -19.24
CA LYS A 415 10.32 -7.43 -19.89
C LYS A 415 9.49 -8.13 -18.80
N ALA A 416 8.20 -7.87 -18.71
CA ALA A 416 7.32 -8.58 -17.78
C ALA A 416 6.82 -9.89 -18.41
N VAL A 417 6.97 -11.00 -17.69
CA VAL A 417 6.74 -12.36 -18.21
C VAL A 417 5.87 -13.22 -17.29
N TYR A 418 5.17 -14.18 -17.88
CA TYR A 418 4.56 -15.28 -17.14
C TYR A 418 5.60 -16.35 -16.77
N ARG A 419 5.59 -16.78 -15.50
CA ARG A 419 6.34 -17.94 -14.99
C ARG A 419 5.42 -18.70 -14.02
N GLU A 420 5.17 -19.97 -14.29
CA GLU A 420 4.24 -20.79 -13.50
C GLU A 420 4.64 -20.90 -12.03
N ARG A 421 5.92 -21.15 -11.73
CA ARG A 421 6.43 -21.22 -10.34
C ARG A 421 6.25 -19.93 -9.54
N LEU A 422 5.97 -18.78 -10.16
CA LEU A 422 5.78 -17.50 -9.47
C LEU A 422 4.30 -17.13 -9.27
N THR A 423 3.32 -17.93 -9.72
CA THR A 423 1.90 -17.50 -9.70
C THR A 423 1.25 -17.40 -8.31
N HIS A 424 1.90 -17.88 -7.25
CA HIS A 424 1.46 -17.66 -5.87
C HIS A 424 1.90 -16.29 -5.32
N LEU A 425 2.78 -15.58 -6.02
CA LEU A 425 3.24 -14.23 -5.68
C LEU A 425 2.27 -13.20 -6.26
N ASN A 426 1.60 -12.44 -5.39
CA ASN A 426 0.54 -11.48 -5.70
C ASN A 426 0.89 -10.09 -5.17
N ASN A 427 0.54 -9.05 -5.92
CA ASN A 427 0.66 -7.64 -5.53
C ASN A 427 2.11 -7.20 -5.16
N CYS A 428 3.10 -7.84 -5.77
CA CYS A 428 4.52 -7.56 -5.66
C CYS A 428 5.19 -7.58 -7.04
N ILE A 429 6.44 -7.10 -7.12
CA ILE A 429 7.31 -7.21 -8.30
C ILE A 429 8.51 -8.10 -7.96
N VAL A 430 8.66 -9.19 -8.71
CA VAL A 430 9.74 -10.16 -8.54
C VAL A 430 10.88 -9.82 -9.50
N PHE A 431 12.09 -9.66 -8.96
CA PHE A 431 13.31 -9.37 -9.70
C PHE A 431 14.18 -10.63 -9.89
N SER A 432 14.83 -10.73 -11.05
CA SER A 432 15.75 -11.83 -11.35
C SER A 432 17.03 -11.78 -10.50
N ARG A 433 17.39 -12.93 -9.93
CA ARG A 433 18.69 -13.18 -9.28
C ARG A 433 19.85 -13.53 -10.22
N LYS A 434 19.66 -13.36 -11.54
CA LYS A 434 20.67 -13.65 -12.58
C LYS A 434 21.37 -12.40 -13.13
N ALA A 435 20.96 -11.21 -12.69
CA ALA A 435 21.48 -9.95 -13.20
C ALA A 435 22.94 -9.71 -12.76
N GLN A 436 23.72 -8.99 -13.58
CA GLN A 436 25.13 -8.65 -13.27
C GLN A 436 25.28 -7.74 -12.04
N HIS A 437 24.21 -7.05 -11.67
CA HIS A 437 24.06 -6.20 -10.50
C HIS A 437 22.71 -6.51 -9.85
N SER A 438 22.56 -6.25 -8.56
CA SER A 438 21.24 -6.28 -7.90
C SER A 438 20.30 -5.27 -8.55
N VAL A 439 19.18 -5.75 -9.10
CA VAL A 439 18.20 -4.91 -9.79
C VAL A 439 17.68 -3.76 -8.89
N PRO A 440 17.31 -3.99 -7.61
CA PRO A 440 17.11 -2.96 -6.59
C PRO A 440 18.16 -1.83 -6.56
N ASP A 441 19.46 -2.13 -6.44
CA ASP A 441 20.49 -1.08 -6.32
C ASP A 441 20.49 -0.15 -7.54
N THR A 442 20.26 -0.70 -8.72
CA THR A 442 20.26 0.09 -9.95
C THR A 442 19.18 1.16 -10.02
N MET A 443 18.21 1.16 -9.09
CA MET A 443 17.10 2.11 -8.99
C MET A 443 17.23 2.93 -7.70
N ALA A 444 18.00 4.01 -7.75
CA ALA A 444 18.33 4.90 -6.64
C ALA A 444 18.93 4.20 -5.40
N SER A 445 19.72 3.13 -5.58
CA SER A 445 20.27 2.26 -4.51
C SER A 445 19.17 1.69 -3.61
N GLY A 446 18.23 0.96 -4.23
CA GLY A 446 17.17 0.23 -3.56
C GLY A 446 17.61 -1.07 -2.91
N ASP A 447 16.85 -1.49 -1.91
CA ASP A 447 16.94 -2.80 -1.26
C ASP A 447 15.58 -3.54 -1.38
N LEU A 448 15.40 -4.60 -0.61
CA LEU A 448 14.14 -5.35 -0.50
C LEU A 448 13.62 -5.39 0.95
N ASP A 449 14.13 -4.56 1.87
CA ASP A 449 13.78 -4.59 3.30
C ASP A 449 12.40 -3.97 3.62
N GLY A 450 11.80 -3.36 2.59
CA GLY A 450 10.49 -2.72 2.58
C GLY A 450 10.18 -1.85 1.37
N ASP A 451 11.12 -1.74 0.42
CA ASP A 451 11.00 -0.83 -0.72
C ASP A 451 9.79 -1.13 -1.61
N THR A 452 9.19 -0.05 -2.09
CA THR A 452 8.12 -0.10 -3.09
C THR A 452 8.56 0.57 -4.38
N TYR A 453 8.39 -0.15 -5.48
CA TYR A 453 8.84 0.22 -6.81
C TYR A 453 7.63 0.70 -7.62
N LEU A 454 7.79 1.84 -8.29
CA LEU A 454 6.88 2.32 -9.32
C LEU A 454 7.01 1.41 -10.54
N VAL A 455 5.92 0.83 -11.01
CA VAL A 455 5.85 -0.07 -12.17
C VAL A 455 4.84 0.49 -13.16
N ILE A 456 5.26 0.85 -14.37
CA ILE A 456 4.42 1.45 -15.42
C ILE A 456 4.43 0.56 -16.67
N TRP A 457 3.26 0.16 -17.15
CA TRP A 457 3.08 -0.59 -18.40
C TRP A 457 2.22 0.15 -19.43
N ASP A 458 2.02 1.45 -19.23
CA ASP A 458 1.52 2.37 -20.26
C ASP A 458 2.57 2.52 -21.38
N SER A 459 2.16 2.32 -22.64
CA SER A 459 3.05 2.45 -23.80
C SER A 459 3.51 3.87 -24.06
N ASP A 460 2.68 4.87 -23.74
CA ASP A 460 2.95 6.28 -24.03
C ASP A 460 4.02 6.86 -23.09
N LEU A 461 4.26 6.19 -21.94
CA LEU A 461 5.26 6.55 -20.94
C LEU A 461 6.56 5.73 -21.00
N VAL A 462 6.67 4.74 -21.90
CA VAL A 462 7.92 3.99 -22.11
C VAL A 462 8.95 4.91 -22.80
N PRO A 463 10.10 5.22 -22.19
CA PRO A 463 11.04 6.17 -22.79
C PRO A 463 11.64 5.65 -24.11
N PRO A 464 11.82 6.51 -25.12
CA PRO A 464 12.50 6.16 -26.37
C PRO A 464 14.01 5.94 -26.16
N LYS A 465 14.59 6.55 -25.11
CA LYS A 465 15.97 6.35 -24.69
C LYS A 465 15.98 5.94 -23.21
N VAL A 466 16.67 4.86 -22.89
CA VAL A 466 16.93 4.45 -21.51
C VAL A 466 18.45 4.57 -21.31
N PRO A 467 18.94 5.45 -20.42
CA PRO A 467 20.36 5.49 -20.10
C PRO A 467 20.85 4.14 -19.57
N PRO A 468 22.13 3.76 -19.81
CA PRO A 468 22.71 2.63 -19.11
C PRO A 468 22.70 2.89 -17.59
N TYR A 469 22.75 1.82 -16.80
CA TYR A 469 23.06 1.95 -15.38
C TYR A 469 24.51 2.46 -15.25
N GLU A 470 24.65 3.69 -14.76
CA GLU A 470 25.93 4.22 -14.31
C GLU A 470 26.19 3.65 -12.91
N GLN A 471 27.14 2.71 -12.81
CA GLN A 471 27.51 2.15 -11.50
C GLN A 471 27.97 3.29 -10.58
N ARG A 472 27.28 3.46 -9.46
CA ARG A 472 27.59 4.54 -8.51
C ARG A 472 28.99 4.28 -7.94
N THR A 473 29.92 5.19 -8.15
CA THR A 473 31.22 5.16 -7.44
C THR A 473 30.95 5.39 -5.96
N SER A 474 30.82 4.27 -5.23
CA SER A 474 30.54 4.26 -3.80
C SER A 474 31.62 5.03 -3.04
N LEU A 475 31.28 6.25 -2.63
CA LEU A 475 32.14 7.10 -1.81
C LEU A 475 32.35 6.52 -0.39
N SER A 476 31.56 5.52 0.03
CA SER A 476 31.81 4.75 1.24
C SER A 476 32.78 3.58 1.04
N SER A 477 32.85 3.00 -0.17
CA SER A 477 33.84 1.97 -0.55
C SER A 477 35.26 2.52 -0.73
N ALA A 478 35.43 3.84 -0.65
CA ALA A 478 36.75 4.49 -0.51
C ALA A 478 37.36 4.32 0.90
N ALA A 479 36.62 3.76 1.87
CA ALA A 479 37.22 3.19 3.07
C ALA A 479 37.82 1.82 2.71
N PRO A 480 39.16 1.63 2.73
CA PRO A 480 39.77 0.37 2.34
C PRO A 480 39.34 -0.76 3.28
N SER A 481 39.22 -1.97 2.74
CA SER A 481 38.95 -3.21 3.49
C SER A 481 40.13 -3.68 4.37
N GLY A 482 41.19 -2.87 4.48
CA GLY A 482 42.16 -3.00 5.56
C GLY A 482 41.46 -2.82 6.92
N SER A 483 41.79 -3.67 7.88
CA SER A 483 41.12 -3.75 9.17
C SER A 483 40.86 -2.38 9.81
N ARG A 484 39.60 -1.95 9.86
CA ARG A 484 39.16 -1.00 10.90
C ARG A 484 39.51 -1.64 12.22
N GLN A 485 40.50 -1.11 12.93
CA GLN A 485 40.73 -1.49 14.32
C GLN A 485 39.40 -1.32 15.07
N ARG A 486 39.01 -2.32 15.87
CA ARG A 486 37.89 -2.20 16.81
C ARG A 486 38.26 -1.13 17.84
N ILE A 487 37.97 0.12 17.52
CA ILE A 487 38.02 1.24 18.46
C ILE A 487 36.97 0.91 19.51
N ARG A 488 37.43 0.43 20.67
CA ARG A 488 36.57 0.23 21.84
C ARG A 488 36.13 1.59 22.36
N ARG A 489 35.03 2.07 21.77
CA ARG A 489 34.32 3.29 22.18
C ARG A 489 33.80 3.08 23.61
N THR A 490 33.99 4.07 24.47
CA THR A 490 33.53 4.02 25.87
C THR A 490 32.09 4.53 26.00
N GLU A 491 31.56 4.54 27.23
CA GLU A 491 30.25 5.14 27.52
C GLU A 491 30.30 6.67 27.34
N GLU A 492 31.41 7.33 27.67
CA GLU A 492 31.61 8.76 27.42
C GLU A 492 31.66 9.07 25.91
N ASP A 493 32.21 8.17 25.09
CA ASP A 493 32.12 8.27 23.63
C ASP A 493 30.67 8.08 23.15
N PHE A 494 29.87 7.22 23.80
CA PHE A 494 28.44 7.05 23.47
C PHE A 494 27.65 8.33 23.73
N LYS A 495 27.78 8.91 24.93
CA LYS A 495 27.11 10.16 25.32
C LYS A 495 27.47 11.29 24.36
N ARG A 496 28.76 11.50 24.07
CA ARG A 496 29.22 12.52 23.12
C ARG A 496 28.69 12.27 21.71
N ALA A 497 28.82 11.04 21.20
CA ALA A 497 28.36 10.70 19.86
C ALA A 497 26.83 10.79 19.69
N ALA A 498 26.04 10.61 20.76
CA ALA A 498 24.60 10.82 20.76
C ALA A 498 24.25 12.29 20.48
N VAL A 499 24.88 13.22 21.22
CA VAL A 499 24.67 14.68 21.06
C VAL A 499 25.18 15.14 19.70
N ASP A 500 26.38 14.74 19.30
CA ASP A 500 26.98 15.13 18.02
C ASP A 500 26.14 14.63 16.83
N THR A 501 25.72 13.36 16.83
CA THR A 501 24.86 12.79 15.77
C THR A 501 23.49 13.48 15.73
N PHE A 502 22.92 13.82 16.89
CA PHE A 502 21.65 14.55 16.95
C PHE A 502 21.79 15.94 16.32
N LEU A 503 22.80 16.72 16.73
CA LEU A 503 23.01 18.09 16.25
C LEU A 503 23.38 18.16 14.75
N ASP A 504 24.29 17.31 14.25
CA ASP A 504 24.73 17.35 12.85
C ASP A 504 23.64 16.85 11.86
N HIS A 505 22.67 16.04 12.30
CA HIS A 505 21.64 15.46 11.43
C HIS A 505 20.19 15.93 11.69
N GLN A 506 19.93 16.73 12.74
CA GLN A 506 18.57 17.14 13.11
C GLN A 506 17.80 17.80 11.95
N ARG A 507 16.58 17.29 11.71
CA ARG A 507 15.69 17.66 10.58
C ARG A 507 16.29 17.51 9.17
N ASN A 508 17.54 17.05 9.05
CA ASN A 508 18.35 16.97 7.82
C ASN A 508 18.11 18.15 6.84
N VAL A 509 18.25 19.38 7.37
CA VAL A 509 17.97 20.62 6.64
C VAL A 509 18.81 20.73 5.36
N LEU A 510 20.04 20.19 5.37
CA LEU A 510 20.91 20.15 4.19
C LEU A 510 20.31 19.31 3.05
N LEU A 511 19.87 18.07 3.30
CA LEU A 511 19.21 17.23 2.29
C LEU A 511 18.01 17.96 1.64
N GLY A 512 17.17 18.59 2.46
CA GLY A 512 16.03 19.38 1.97
C GLY A 512 16.45 20.53 1.06
N ARG A 513 17.51 21.26 1.41
CA ARG A 513 18.11 22.32 0.58
C ARG A 513 18.70 21.78 -0.73
N MET A 514 19.41 20.65 -0.68
CA MET A 514 20.04 20.04 -1.86
C MET A 514 19.01 19.49 -2.85
N ALA A 515 17.99 18.76 -2.38
CA ALA A 515 16.91 18.27 -3.23
C ALA A 515 16.09 19.41 -3.85
N THR A 516 15.89 20.51 -3.11
CA THR A 516 15.22 21.72 -3.64
C THR A 516 16.05 22.42 -4.71
N GLU A 517 17.37 22.58 -4.51
CA GLU A 517 18.27 23.16 -5.51
C GLU A 517 18.43 22.26 -6.75
N TRP A 518 18.51 20.93 -6.58
CA TRP A 518 18.49 19.97 -7.69
C TRP A 518 17.24 20.17 -8.56
N LYS A 519 16.06 20.21 -7.91
CA LYS A 519 14.78 20.43 -8.59
C LYS A 519 14.74 21.78 -9.30
N ARG A 520 15.25 22.84 -8.65
CA ARG A 520 15.34 24.19 -9.23
C ARG A 520 16.25 24.24 -10.47
N ARG A 521 17.40 23.55 -10.44
CA ARG A 521 18.31 23.46 -11.61
C ARG A 521 17.63 22.70 -12.74
N ALA A 522 17.06 21.52 -12.46
CA ALA A 522 16.39 20.69 -13.46
C ALA A 522 15.17 21.38 -14.10
N THR A 523 14.38 22.17 -13.37
CA THR A 523 13.25 22.91 -13.97
C THR A 523 13.66 24.19 -14.70
N SER A 524 14.87 24.71 -14.46
CA SER A 524 15.37 25.96 -15.06
C SER A 524 16.29 25.74 -16.27
N SER A 525 16.43 24.51 -16.76
CA SER A 525 17.43 24.12 -17.76
C SER A 525 16.80 23.27 -18.87
N PRO A 526 17.10 23.51 -20.16
CA PRO A 526 16.55 22.71 -21.25
C PRO A 526 17.04 21.25 -21.24
N ASP A 527 18.18 20.99 -20.60
CA ASP A 527 18.72 19.63 -20.38
C ASP A 527 18.00 18.86 -19.26
N LEU A 528 17.05 19.50 -18.56
CA LEU A 528 16.27 18.95 -17.46
C LEU A 528 17.18 18.28 -16.40
N ALA A 529 16.96 17.00 -16.07
CA ALA A 529 17.77 16.30 -15.06
C ALA A 529 19.21 15.99 -15.53
N ASN A 530 19.54 16.20 -16.81
CA ASN A 530 20.92 16.16 -17.31
C ASN A 530 21.69 17.48 -17.11
N ASP A 531 21.07 18.52 -16.53
CA ASP A 531 21.76 19.77 -16.20
C ASP A 531 23.06 19.51 -15.41
N LYS A 532 24.15 20.19 -15.82
CA LYS A 532 25.50 19.96 -15.29
C LYS A 532 25.62 20.22 -13.79
N VAL A 533 24.75 21.04 -13.21
CA VAL A 533 24.70 21.29 -11.76
C VAL A 533 23.78 20.26 -11.09
N ALA A 534 22.62 19.94 -11.67
CA ALA A 534 21.75 18.88 -11.16
C ALA A 534 22.48 17.52 -11.05
N ARG A 535 23.21 17.09 -12.09
CA ARG A 535 24.01 15.85 -12.08
C ARG A 535 25.17 15.86 -11.08
N ARG A 536 25.70 17.03 -10.71
CA ARG A 536 26.70 17.17 -9.63
C ARG A 536 26.07 17.18 -8.23
N LEU A 537 24.83 17.64 -8.10
CA LEU A 537 24.07 17.58 -6.84
C LEU A 537 23.55 16.18 -6.53
N GLN A 538 23.20 15.40 -7.56
CA GLN A 538 22.66 14.04 -7.47
C GLN A 538 23.41 13.14 -6.45
N PRO A 539 24.74 12.91 -6.54
CA PRO A 539 25.46 12.06 -5.58
C PRO A 539 25.55 12.66 -4.15
N LEU A 540 25.43 13.99 -3.99
CA LEU A 540 25.38 14.60 -2.65
C LEU A 540 24.00 14.40 -2.00
N VAL A 541 22.93 14.47 -2.79
CA VAL A 541 21.56 14.18 -2.31
C VAL A 541 21.46 12.71 -1.90
N GLU A 542 21.98 11.79 -2.71
CA GLU A 542 22.03 10.36 -2.40
C GLU A 542 22.85 10.08 -1.12
N LEU A 543 24.06 10.62 -1.02
CA LEU A 543 24.90 10.46 0.18
C LEU A 543 24.27 11.10 1.44
N ALA A 544 23.44 12.14 1.30
CA ALA A 544 22.73 12.79 2.41
C ALA A 544 21.44 12.10 2.86
N LEU A 545 20.91 11.11 2.11
CA LEU A 545 19.79 10.27 2.57
C LEU A 545 20.23 9.35 3.71
N ASP A 546 21.41 8.74 3.56
CA ASP A 546 21.99 7.76 4.48
C ASP A 546 23.20 8.29 5.27
N ALA A 547 23.48 9.60 5.23
CA ALA A 547 24.62 10.22 5.91
C ALA A 547 24.75 9.81 7.39
N MET A 548 23.63 9.75 8.13
CA MET A 548 23.63 9.34 9.53
C MET A 548 24.03 7.85 9.69
N LYS A 549 23.57 6.94 8.83
CA LYS A 549 23.92 5.50 8.90
C LYS A 549 25.35 5.21 8.44
N SER A 550 25.83 6.00 7.46
CA SER A 550 27.15 5.84 6.83
C SER A 550 28.28 6.58 7.57
N GLY A 551 27.93 7.58 8.39
CA GLY A 551 28.90 8.46 9.05
C GLY A 551 29.48 9.51 8.09
N ALA A 552 28.71 9.98 7.10
CA ALA A 552 29.16 10.98 6.15
C ALA A 552 29.16 12.39 6.77
N ASP A 553 30.26 13.14 6.60
CA ASP A 553 30.42 14.49 7.15
C ASP A 553 29.43 15.47 6.50
N MET A 554 28.42 15.87 7.28
CA MET A 554 27.39 16.85 6.91
C MET A 554 27.96 18.25 6.62
N ARG A 555 29.09 18.60 7.22
CA ARG A 555 29.78 19.90 7.06
C ARG A 555 30.54 19.91 5.74
N ASP A 556 31.18 18.81 5.37
CA ASP A 556 31.81 18.65 4.06
C ASP A 556 30.79 18.52 2.93
N LEU A 557 29.69 17.79 3.13
CA LEU A 557 28.53 17.79 2.22
C LEU A 557 28.01 19.23 2.02
N GLY A 558 27.89 20.02 3.09
CA GLY A 558 27.49 21.42 3.05
C GLY A 558 28.47 22.31 2.27
N ARG A 559 29.78 22.08 2.43
CA ARG A 559 30.86 22.77 1.69
C ARG A 559 30.73 22.52 0.18
N ARG A 560 30.70 21.23 -0.22
CA ARG A 560 30.57 20.81 -1.63
C ARG A 560 29.26 21.31 -2.25
N PHE A 561 28.16 21.33 -1.49
CA PHE A 561 26.89 21.89 -1.94
C PHE A 561 27.01 23.38 -2.29
N GLU A 562 27.56 24.20 -1.40
CA GLU A 562 27.73 25.64 -1.64
C GLU A 562 28.77 25.95 -2.73
N GLU A 563 29.74 25.07 -2.97
CA GLU A 563 30.65 25.12 -4.13
C GLU A 563 29.92 24.84 -5.46
N ILE A 564 29.13 23.77 -5.54
CA ILE A 564 28.34 23.42 -6.73
C ILE A 564 27.27 24.48 -7.01
N LYS A 565 26.62 25.01 -5.97
CA LYS A 565 25.60 26.06 -6.07
C LYS A 565 26.13 27.38 -6.65
N LYS A 566 27.42 27.70 -6.47
CA LYS A 566 28.08 28.87 -7.10
C LYS A 566 28.28 28.74 -8.61
N MET A 567 28.12 27.54 -9.20
CA MET A 567 28.34 27.34 -10.63
C MET A 567 27.31 28.14 -11.46
N PRO A 568 27.76 28.83 -12.53
CA PRO A 568 26.93 29.77 -13.28
C PRO A 568 25.72 29.08 -13.90
N GLN A 569 24.55 29.70 -13.76
CA GLN A 569 23.30 29.21 -14.33
C GLN A 569 23.11 29.76 -15.74
N SER A 570 22.79 28.90 -16.70
CA SER A 570 22.34 29.33 -18.03
C SER A 570 21.04 30.13 -17.89
N ARG A 571 21.06 31.41 -18.31
CA ARG A 571 19.91 32.32 -18.27
C ARG A 571 19.16 32.35 -19.60
N ALA A 572 18.86 31.18 -20.15
CA ALA A 572 17.92 31.07 -21.25
C ALA A 572 16.49 31.42 -20.78
N SER A 573 15.66 31.97 -21.66
CA SER A 573 14.22 32.16 -21.42
C SER A 573 13.45 30.84 -21.54
N PHE A 574 13.85 29.84 -20.76
CA PHE A 574 13.27 28.50 -20.77
C PHE A 574 12.03 28.43 -19.89
N LYS A 575 10.88 28.05 -20.47
CA LYS A 575 9.67 27.78 -19.72
C LYS A 575 9.67 26.33 -19.24
N SER A 576 9.62 26.14 -17.92
CA SER A 576 9.58 24.81 -17.28
C SER A 576 8.40 23.98 -17.82
N PRO A 577 8.64 22.71 -18.23
CA PRO A 577 7.57 21.77 -18.57
C PRO A 577 6.57 21.55 -17.43
N LEU A 578 7.05 21.51 -16.17
CA LEU A 578 6.19 21.36 -15.00
C LEU A 578 5.29 22.57 -14.80
N GLU A 579 5.80 23.79 -15.02
CA GLU A 579 4.98 25.00 -14.87
C GLU A 579 3.93 25.11 -15.98
N SER A 580 4.30 24.68 -17.20
CA SER A 580 3.38 24.52 -18.33
C SER A 580 2.29 23.46 -18.09
N LEU A 581 2.45 22.60 -17.09
CA LEU A 581 1.41 21.68 -16.60
C LEU A 581 0.61 22.30 -15.44
N ARG A 582 1.24 23.06 -14.52
CA ARG A 582 0.53 23.79 -13.45
C ARG A 582 -0.51 24.76 -13.98
N GLU A 583 -0.16 25.53 -15.01
CA GLU A 583 -1.04 26.52 -15.66
C GLU A 583 -2.36 25.93 -16.20
N LEU A 584 -2.46 24.61 -16.36
CA LEU A 584 -3.66 23.91 -16.83
C LEU A 584 -4.60 23.51 -15.68
N VAL A 585 -4.15 23.56 -14.42
CA VAL A 585 -4.98 23.20 -13.26
C VAL A 585 -5.85 24.41 -12.87
N PRO A 586 -7.18 24.30 -12.89
CA PRO A 586 -8.08 25.40 -12.55
C PRO A 586 -8.17 25.55 -11.02
N TRP A 587 -7.11 26.10 -10.43
CA TRP A 587 -7.00 26.38 -9.01
C TRP A 587 -7.04 27.89 -8.74
N ASP A 588 -7.82 28.27 -7.72
CA ASP A 588 -7.91 29.62 -7.17
C ASP A 588 -7.59 29.55 -5.67
N ASP A 589 -6.88 30.56 -5.15
CA ASP A 589 -6.58 30.67 -3.71
C ASP A 589 -7.69 31.40 -2.94
N SER A 590 -8.78 31.81 -3.60
CA SER A 590 -9.96 32.36 -2.95
C SER A 590 -10.59 31.35 -1.98
N SER A 591 -10.45 31.64 -0.69
CA SER A 591 -10.78 30.71 0.40
C SER A 591 -12.28 30.66 0.76
N ASP A 592 -13.14 31.44 0.10
CA ASP A 592 -14.56 31.60 0.46
C ASP A 592 -15.48 30.51 -0.13
N ASN A 593 -15.03 29.26 -0.13
CA ASN A 593 -15.88 28.09 -0.39
C ASN A 593 -16.71 27.74 0.87
N LYS A 594 -17.49 28.71 1.37
CA LYS A 594 -18.43 28.54 2.49
C LYS A 594 -19.80 28.10 1.96
N MET A 595 -20.55 27.37 2.77
CA MET A 595 -21.96 27.08 2.48
C MET A 595 -22.77 28.38 2.63
N ARG A 596 -23.35 28.86 1.53
CA ARG A 596 -24.11 30.13 1.49
C ARG A 596 -25.63 29.92 1.54
N GLU A 597 -26.10 28.79 1.03
CA GLU A 597 -27.51 28.38 0.99
C GLU A 597 -27.82 27.42 2.15
N PHE A 598 -29.05 27.48 2.66
CA PHE A 598 -29.54 26.69 3.79
C PHE A 598 -31.01 26.30 3.55
N VAL A 599 -31.31 25.84 2.33
CA VAL A 599 -32.61 25.27 1.95
C VAL A 599 -32.64 23.80 2.37
N CYS A 600 -33.71 23.38 3.05
CA CYS A 600 -33.87 22.01 3.50
C CYS A 600 -34.24 21.07 2.34
N ASP A 601 -33.74 19.83 2.39
CA ASP A 601 -34.33 18.71 1.66
C ASP A 601 -35.60 18.24 2.38
N GLU A 602 -36.78 18.46 1.79
CA GLU A 602 -38.07 18.01 2.32
C GLU A 602 -38.11 16.50 2.57
N GLY A 603 -37.33 15.70 1.82
CA GLY A 603 -37.20 14.26 2.06
C GLY A 603 -36.58 13.90 3.41
N LEU A 604 -35.93 14.86 4.08
CA LEU A 604 -35.38 14.73 5.44
C LEU A 604 -36.34 15.26 6.53
N ILE A 605 -37.46 15.89 6.16
CA ILE A 605 -38.45 16.47 7.10
C ILE A 605 -39.60 15.47 7.32
N ILE A 606 -39.41 14.55 8.27
CA ILE A 606 -40.39 13.50 8.59
C ILE A 606 -41.47 13.93 9.59
N ARG A 607 -41.78 15.23 9.70
CA ARG A 607 -42.78 15.78 10.66
C ARG A 607 -44.15 15.12 10.56
N GLN A 608 -44.53 14.64 9.38
CA GLN A 608 -45.82 13.95 9.16
C GLN A 608 -45.89 12.53 9.76
N GLN A 609 -44.76 11.96 10.24
CA GLN A 609 -44.73 10.61 10.80
C GLN A 609 -45.10 10.60 12.29
N GLU A 610 -44.58 11.56 13.07
CA GLU A 610 -44.93 11.78 14.48
C GLU A 610 -44.90 13.29 14.77
N PRO A 611 -46.01 14.03 14.53
CA PRO A 611 -46.00 15.49 14.60
C PRO A 611 -45.61 16.05 15.97
N ASP A 612 -46.19 15.48 17.04
CA ASP A 612 -46.01 15.98 18.41
C ASP A 612 -44.57 15.79 18.90
N LEU A 613 -43.99 14.60 18.68
CA LEU A 613 -42.61 14.25 19.03
C LEU A 613 -41.58 15.05 18.19
N TRP A 614 -41.88 15.30 16.91
CA TRP A 614 -41.04 16.14 16.07
C TRP A 614 -41.06 17.60 16.54
N GLU A 615 -42.20 18.10 17.02
CA GLU A 615 -42.33 19.45 17.55
C GLU A 615 -41.69 19.60 18.94
N GLU A 616 -41.72 18.55 19.78
CA GLU A 616 -40.94 18.48 21.02
C GLU A 616 -39.43 18.64 20.73
N TYR A 617 -38.88 17.85 19.80
CA TYR A 617 -37.45 17.96 19.45
C TYR A 617 -37.09 19.22 18.66
N LEU A 618 -38.04 19.88 18.00
CA LEU A 618 -37.85 21.21 17.45
C LEU A 618 -37.67 22.25 18.56
N ASN A 619 -38.39 22.11 19.67
CA ASN A 619 -38.28 22.98 20.85
C ASN A 619 -37.06 22.65 21.73
N GLU A 620 -36.54 21.42 21.68
CA GLU A 620 -35.26 20.99 22.30
C GLU A 620 -34.04 21.63 21.60
N ALA A 621 -34.11 21.77 20.26
CA ALA A 621 -32.98 22.15 19.41
C ALA A 621 -32.25 23.47 19.75
N PRO A 622 -32.91 24.58 20.16
CA PRO A 622 -32.24 25.83 20.53
C PRO A 622 -31.29 25.67 21.73
N VAL A 623 -31.65 24.85 22.71
CA VAL A 623 -30.88 24.62 23.93
C VAL A 623 -29.65 23.78 23.62
N ALA A 624 -29.85 22.63 22.95
CA ALA A 624 -28.76 21.76 22.53
C ALA A 624 -27.77 22.47 21.59
N LEU A 625 -28.26 23.34 20.69
CA LEU A 625 -27.42 24.17 19.82
C LEU A 625 -26.54 25.15 20.61
N ALA A 626 -27.05 25.74 21.70
CA ALA A 626 -26.29 26.68 22.52
C ALA A 626 -25.12 25.98 23.25
N GLU A 627 -25.38 24.80 23.83
CA GLU A 627 -24.35 23.97 24.48
C GLU A 627 -23.31 23.45 23.48
N PHE A 628 -23.77 22.91 22.35
CA PHE A 628 -22.91 22.41 21.29
C PHE A 628 -21.98 23.51 20.74
N ASN A 629 -22.52 24.70 20.43
CA ASN A 629 -21.70 25.83 19.96
C ASN A 629 -20.67 26.26 21.01
N LYS A 630 -21.03 26.26 22.30
CA LYS A 630 -20.12 26.61 23.41
C LYS A 630 -18.96 25.61 23.49
N ALA A 631 -19.26 24.31 23.46
CA ALA A 631 -18.26 23.24 23.49
C ALA A 631 -17.37 23.26 22.24
N LEU A 632 -17.96 23.33 21.05
CA LEU A 632 -17.25 23.34 19.77
C LEU A 632 -16.36 24.59 19.63
N SER A 633 -16.82 25.76 20.06
CA SER A 633 -16.00 26.99 20.05
C SER A 633 -14.81 26.91 21.01
N GLY A 634 -14.95 26.19 22.13
CA GLY A 634 -13.83 25.89 23.04
C GLY A 634 -12.82 24.96 22.39
N ALA A 635 -13.29 23.88 21.74
CA ALA A 635 -12.43 22.90 21.08
C ALA A 635 -11.73 23.45 19.82
N ILE A 636 -12.38 24.32 19.04
CA ILE A 636 -11.74 25.02 17.92
C ILE A 636 -10.60 25.91 18.43
N ARG A 637 -10.77 26.62 19.55
CA ARG A 637 -9.66 27.37 20.18
C ARG A 637 -8.53 26.44 20.62
N GLN A 638 -8.84 25.27 21.18
CA GLN A 638 -7.83 24.26 21.51
C GLN A 638 -7.09 23.75 20.26
N ASP A 639 -7.76 23.53 19.13
CA ASP A 639 -7.08 23.17 17.87
C ASP A 639 -6.28 24.33 17.24
N ASP A 640 -6.74 25.57 17.37
CA ASP A 640 -6.01 26.77 16.92
C ASP A 640 -4.76 27.01 17.79
N ASP A 641 -4.90 26.94 19.12
CA ASP A 641 -3.80 27.09 20.08
C ASP A 641 -2.84 25.90 19.99
N TRP A 642 -3.34 24.68 19.74
CA TRP A 642 -2.52 23.54 19.33
C TRP A 642 -1.73 23.85 18.07
N SER A 643 -2.36 24.39 17.03
CA SER A 643 -1.69 24.70 15.76
C SER A 643 -0.63 25.82 15.90
N LYS A 644 -0.80 26.73 16.87
CA LYS A 644 0.21 27.73 17.27
C LYS A 644 1.35 27.10 18.08
N LYS A 645 1.06 26.32 19.13
CA LYS A 645 2.03 25.68 20.03
C LYS A 645 2.84 24.58 19.34
N TYR A 646 2.22 23.82 18.45
CA TYR A 646 2.79 22.63 17.80
C TYR A 646 3.12 22.80 16.31
N GLY A 647 2.65 23.87 15.66
CA GLY A 647 2.88 24.15 14.24
C GLY A 647 1.77 23.59 13.32
N ASP A 648 1.75 24.08 12.09
CA ASP A 648 0.66 23.85 11.13
C ASP A 648 0.49 22.38 10.69
N ASP A 649 -0.73 22.04 10.28
CA ASP A 649 -1.40 20.73 10.23
C ASP A 649 -0.76 19.63 9.36
N LYS A 650 0.42 19.88 8.77
CA LYS A 650 1.18 18.89 7.99
C LYS A 650 1.58 17.66 8.80
N GLY A 651 1.71 17.80 10.13
CA GLY A 651 2.10 16.71 11.05
C GLY A 651 1.00 15.71 11.41
N ARG A 652 -0.26 16.15 11.60
CA ARG A 652 -1.38 15.26 12.00
C ARG A 652 -1.79 14.31 10.86
N ARG A 653 -1.71 14.78 9.59
CA ARG A 653 -2.26 14.10 8.39
C ARG A 653 -1.63 12.74 8.02
N LYS A 654 -0.53 12.31 8.63
CA LYS A 654 0.00 10.93 8.52
C LYS A 654 -0.13 10.18 9.85
N GLY A 655 -1.38 9.89 10.23
CA GLY A 655 -1.71 8.82 11.17
C GLY A 655 -1.49 9.11 12.66
N LYS A 656 -1.65 10.36 13.12
CA LYS A 656 -1.56 10.73 14.55
C LYS A 656 -2.63 11.75 14.96
N ALA A 657 -3.25 11.50 16.12
CA ALA A 657 -4.15 12.36 16.90
C ALA A 657 -5.34 13.06 16.16
N PRO A 658 -6.61 12.73 16.48
CA PRO A 658 -7.77 13.49 15.98
C PRO A 658 -7.79 14.91 16.55
N ARG A 659 -8.59 15.80 15.92
CA ARG A 659 -8.78 17.18 16.35
C ARG A 659 -9.73 17.27 17.55
N TYR A 660 -9.54 18.27 18.43
CA TYR A 660 -10.46 18.50 19.55
C TYR A 660 -11.88 18.81 19.06
N ALA A 661 -12.02 19.55 17.96
CA ALA A 661 -13.31 19.83 17.33
C ALA A 661 -14.00 18.56 16.76
N GLU A 662 -13.21 17.58 16.29
CA GLU A 662 -13.73 16.27 15.88
C GLU A 662 -14.21 15.49 17.10
N LEU A 663 -13.41 15.43 18.19
CA LEU A 663 -13.77 14.77 19.44
C LEU A 663 -15.03 15.36 20.11
N VAL A 664 -15.23 16.68 20.09
CA VAL A 664 -16.47 17.30 20.59
C VAL A 664 -17.66 16.95 19.69
N THR A 665 -17.47 16.93 18.37
CA THR A 665 -18.53 16.52 17.44
C THR A 665 -18.92 15.06 17.66
N GLU A 666 -17.95 14.17 17.85
CA GLU A 666 -18.16 12.75 18.16
C GLU A 666 -18.83 12.55 19.53
N LYS A 667 -18.41 13.29 20.57
CA LYS A 667 -19.07 13.28 21.88
C LYS A 667 -20.56 13.67 21.80
N TYR A 668 -20.90 14.70 21.03
CA TYR A 668 -22.30 15.12 20.86
C TYR A 668 -23.08 14.18 19.93
N ARG A 669 -22.43 13.55 18.92
CA ARG A 669 -23.01 12.44 18.14
C ARG A 669 -23.37 11.26 19.06
N ALA A 670 -22.46 10.84 19.94
CA ALA A 670 -22.68 9.74 20.89
C ALA A 670 -23.75 10.06 21.94
N LEU A 671 -23.80 11.30 22.46
CA LEU A 671 -24.76 11.72 23.48
C LEU A 671 -26.21 11.74 22.96
N TRP A 672 -26.44 12.31 21.77
CA TRP A 672 -27.79 12.56 21.25
C TRP A 672 -28.25 11.57 20.16
N PHE A 673 -27.33 10.82 19.56
CA PHE A 673 -27.57 9.92 18.42
C PHE A 673 -26.81 8.58 18.54
N GLY A 674 -26.44 8.18 19.77
CA GLY A 674 -25.68 6.96 20.06
C GLY A 674 -26.45 5.66 19.87
N GLY A 675 -27.77 5.70 19.69
CA GLY A 675 -28.64 4.53 19.54
C GLY A 675 -28.99 3.86 20.87
N GLY A 676 -29.44 2.60 20.79
CA GLY A 676 -29.89 1.82 21.94
C GLY A 676 -31.00 0.85 21.53
N THR A 677 -32.12 0.89 22.23
CA THR A 677 -33.34 0.14 21.86
C THR A 677 -33.94 0.67 20.56
N PHE A 678 -34.78 -0.13 19.90
CA PHE A 678 -35.49 0.26 18.68
C PHE A 678 -36.31 1.55 18.85
N ALA A 679 -37.01 1.69 19.99
CA ALA A 679 -37.77 2.90 20.33
C ALA A 679 -36.84 4.14 20.43
N LYS A 680 -35.72 4.03 21.16
CA LYS A 680 -34.73 5.13 21.28
C LYS A 680 -34.10 5.49 19.92
N MET A 681 -33.83 4.51 19.06
CA MET A 681 -33.36 4.79 17.69
C MET A 681 -34.41 5.50 16.83
N TYR A 682 -35.69 5.20 17.04
CA TYR A 682 -36.80 5.88 16.37
C TYR A 682 -36.98 7.32 16.86
N GLU A 683 -36.93 7.56 18.17
CA GLU A 683 -36.86 8.90 18.78
C GLU A 683 -35.68 9.71 18.24
N GLU A 684 -34.46 9.14 18.24
CA GLU A 684 -33.26 9.79 17.71
C GLU A 684 -33.37 10.12 16.20
N ARG A 685 -34.09 9.30 15.43
CA ARG A 685 -34.40 9.55 14.01
C ARG A 685 -35.37 10.73 13.83
N VAL A 686 -36.39 10.86 14.68
CA VAL A 686 -37.29 12.03 14.67
C VAL A 686 -36.54 13.29 15.12
N ARG A 687 -35.71 13.21 16.18
CA ARG A 687 -34.83 14.30 16.64
C ARG A 687 -33.92 14.80 15.52
N ALA A 688 -33.26 13.90 14.80
CA ALA A 688 -32.34 14.25 13.72
C ALA A 688 -33.03 15.10 12.63
N SER A 689 -34.28 14.78 12.28
CA SER A 689 -35.08 15.53 11.33
C SER A 689 -35.43 16.94 11.82
N ALA A 690 -35.91 17.05 13.07
CA ALA A 690 -36.25 18.34 13.67
C ALA A 690 -35.01 19.25 13.80
N TRP A 691 -33.88 18.69 14.21
CA TRP A 691 -32.61 19.41 14.38
C TRP A 691 -31.97 19.82 13.04
N TYR A 692 -32.14 19.02 11.97
CA TYR A 692 -31.76 19.41 10.60
C TYR A 692 -32.52 20.67 10.16
N HIS A 693 -33.86 20.62 10.24
CA HIS A 693 -34.73 21.74 9.90
C HIS A 693 -34.42 23.01 10.73
N TYR A 694 -34.36 22.88 12.06
CA TYR A 694 -34.02 24.01 12.93
C TYR A 694 -32.63 24.56 12.60
N GLY A 695 -31.61 23.70 12.52
CA GLY A 695 -30.24 24.08 12.24
C GLY A 695 -30.07 24.80 10.91
N TYR A 696 -30.88 24.50 9.89
CA TYR A 696 -30.86 25.23 8.62
C TYR A 696 -31.50 26.62 8.75
N SER A 697 -32.65 26.73 9.42
CA SER A 697 -33.29 28.03 9.68
C SER A 697 -32.39 29.04 10.39
N VAL A 698 -31.54 28.58 11.33
CA VAL A 698 -30.56 29.42 12.06
C VAL A 698 -29.14 29.40 11.46
N LYS A 699 -28.96 28.78 10.29
CA LYS A 699 -27.71 28.73 9.50
C LYS A 699 -26.51 28.07 10.22
N ARG A 700 -26.75 26.91 10.85
CA ARG A 700 -25.79 26.13 11.64
C ARG A 700 -25.63 24.70 11.11
N GLN A 701 -24.93 24.58 9.99
CA GLN A 701 -24.70 23.32 9.27
C GLN A 701 -24.11 22.19 10.14
N ALA A 702 -23.14 22.48 11.02
CA ALA A 702 -22.53 21.47 11.90
C ALA A 702 -23.51 20.86 12.94
N PHE A 703 -24.52 21.63 13.38
CA PHE A 703 -25.57 21.14 14.28
C PHE A 703 -26.65 20.39 13.50
N ALA A 704 -27.09 20.93 12.35
CA ALA A 704 -28.08 20.29 11.48
C ALA A 704 -27.66 18.88 11.04
N TRP A 705 -26.35 18.65 10.84
CA TRP A 705 -25.77 17.36 10.47
C TRP A 705 -25.16 16.58 11.65
N LEU A 706 -25.52 16.94 12.88
CA LEU A 706 -25.11 16.16 14.06
C LEU A 706 -25.77 14.77 14.06
N GLY A 707 -27.05 14.69 13.66
CA GLY A 707 -27.80 13.43 13.48
C GLY A 707 -27.56 12.70 12.15
N MET A 708 -26.43 12.92 11.46
CA MET A 708 -26.18 12.45 10.08
C MET A 708 -26.48 10.95 9.86
N LYS A 709 -26.19 10.07 10.83
CA LYS A 709 -26.51 8.63 10.77
C LYS A 709 -27.99 8.39 10.40
N TYR A 710 -28.90 9.10 11.06
CA TYR A 710 -30.34 8.95 10.86
C TYR A 710 -30.85 9.76 9.66
N LEU A 711 -30.22 10.88 9.32
CA LEU A 711 -30.51 11.59 8.05
C LEU A 711 -30.16 10.72 6.84
N ASN A 712 -29.03 9.99 6.91
CA ASN A 712 -28.63 8.99 5.92
C ASN A 712 -29.64 7.83 5.86
N GLU A 713 -30.11 7.32 6.99
CA GLU A 713 -31.14 6.28 7.05
C GLU A 713 -32.47 6.76 6.43
N ILE A 714 -32.96 7.95 6.80
CA ILE A 714 -34.19 8.55 6.24
C ILE A 714 -34.09 8.62 4.71
N ARG A 715 -33.00 9.19 4.17
CA ARG A 715 -32.79 9.31 2.72
C ARG A 715 -32.67 7.96 2.03
N ALA A 716 -31.99 6.98 2.64
CA ALA A 716 -31.85 5.64 2.10
C ALA A 716 -33.20 4.88 2.06
N VAL A 717 -34.08 5.05 3.06
CA VAL A 717 -35.42 4.45 3.06
C VAL A 717 -36.24 4.96 1.87
N TRP A 718 -36.27 6.29 1.64
CA TRP A 718 -37.01 6.90 0.52
C TRP A 718 -36.45 6.55 -0.86
N THR A 719 -35.13 6.34 -1.00
CA THR A 719 -34.47 6.27 -2.32
C THR A 719 -33.88 4.90 -2.70
N ASN A 720 -33.67 4.00 -1.74
CA ASN A 720 -33.05 2.67 -1.94
C ASN A 720 -34.04 1.51 -1.69
N GLY A 721 -35.35 1.80 -1.68
CA GLY A 721 -36.41 0.80 -1.51
C GLY A 721 -36.35 0.06 -0.17
N GLY A 722 -36.05 0.78 0.92
CA GLY A 722 -35.96 0.22 2.27
C GLY A 722 -34.72 -0.64 2.57
N LYS A 723 -33.73 -0.70 1.67
CA LYS A 723 -32.45 -1.37 1.95
C LYS A 723 -31.53 -0.46 2.80
N PRO A 724 -31.07 -0.90 3.98
CA PRO A 724 -30.11 -0.13 4.77
C PRO A 724 -28.77 0.02 4.03
N VAL A 725 -28.03 1.07 4.35
CA VAL A 725 -26.64 1.23 3.92
C VAL A 725 -25.76 0.52 4.95
N ASP A 726 -25.13 -0.59 4.55
CA ASP A 726 -24.18 -1.29 5.42
C ASP A 726 -22.94 -0.41 5.66
N TYR A 727 -22.68 -0.09 6.92
CA TYR A 727 -21.56 0.77 7.31
C TYR A 727 -20.25 -0.01 7.33
N ILE A 728 -19.21 0.50 6.66
CA ILE A 728 -17.85 -0.02 6.78
C ILE A 728 -17.39 0.17 8.24
N GLY A 729 -17.38 -0.92 9.00
CA GLY A 729 -17.00 -0.96 10.42
C GLY A 729 -18.12 -1.32 11.40
N ALA A 730 -19.38 -1.48 10.96
CA ALA A 730 -20.46 -1.97 11.83
C ALA A 730 -20.63 -3.50 11.74
N THR A 731 -20.66 -4.18 12.88
CA THR A 731 -20.94 -5.61 12.96
C THR A 731 -22.45 -5.87 12.92
N SER A 732 -22.93 -6.31 11.76
CA SER A 732 -24.30 -6.77 11.45
C SER A 732 -25.40 -5.67 11.32
N PRO A 733 -26.26 -5.75 10.28
CA PRO A 733 -27.43 -4.88 10.15
C PRO A 733 -28.63 -5.38 11.00
N PRO A 734 -29.51 -4.48 11.47
CA PRO A 734 -30.76 -4.87 12.11
C PRO A 734 -31.80 -5.36 11.08
N ALA A 735 -32.55 -6.40 11.43
CA ALA A 735 -33.67 -6.87 10.61
C ALA A 735 -34.93 -6.04 10.88
N TYR A 736 -35.46 -5.35 9.86
CA TYR A 736 -36.72 -4.63 9.95
C TYR A 736 -37.92 -5.61 9.98
N PRO A 737 -38.95 -5.37 10.81
CA PRO A 737 -40.25 -6.00 10.63
C PRO A 737 -40.85 -5.59 9.27
N SER A 738 -41.47 -6.53 8.55
CA SER A 738 -42.32 -6.17 7.42
C SER A 738 -43.60 -5.47 7.93
N PRO A 739 -44.16 -4.48 7.21
CA PRO A 739 -45.40 -3.83 7.60
C PRO A 739 -46.54 -4.86 7.67
N ALA A 740 -47.25 -4.88 8.79
CA ALA A 740 -48.32 -5.85 9.06
C ALA A 740 -49.57 -5.58 8.18
N PRO A 741 -50.31 -6.63 7.77
CA PRO A 741 -51.48 -6.49 6.91
C PRO A 741 -52.68 -5.89 7.63
N SER A 742 -53.47 -5.07 6.93
CA SER A 742 -54.70 -4.48 7.43
C SER A 742 -55.87 -5.48 7.43
N LEU A 743 -56.56 -5.58 8.57
CA LEU A 743 -57.82 -6.32 8.77
C LEU A 743 -58.74 -5.49 9.69
N GLY A 744 -60.07 -5.52 9.58
CA GLY A 744 -60.93 -6.29 8.66
C GLY A 744 -62.10 -5.45 8.10
N SER A 745 -62.85 -5.99 7.13
CA SER A 745 -64.22 -6.52 7.30
C SER A 745 -65.31 -5.43 7.37
N THR A 746 -66.44 -5.51 6.63
CA THR A 746 -67.41 -6.62 6.69
C THR A 746 -67.90 -7.15 5.32
N GLN A 747 -68.75 -8.20 5.38
CA GLN A 747 -69.46 -8.87 4.28
C GLN A 747 -70.48 -7.93 3.58
N LEU A 748 -70.88 -8.14 2.32
CA LEU A 748 -71.80 -9.20 1.87
C LEU A 748 -71.78 -9.43 0.34
N SER A 749 -72.26 -10.60 -0.08
CA SER A 749 -72.36 -11.03 -1.49
C SER A 749 -73.73 -10.76 -2.09
N GLN A 750 -73.81 -10.38 -3.37
CA GLN A 750 -74.76 -10.94 -4.34
C GLN A 750 -74.40 -10.63 -5.81
N GLN A 751 -75.23 -11.10 -6.75
CA GLN A 751 -74.93 -11.24 -8.18
C GLN A 751 -75.59 -10.14 -9.04
N SER A 752 -75.01 -9.83 -10.21
CA SER A 752 -75.71 -9.76 -11.52
C SER A 752 -75.08 -8.77 -12.52
N THR A 753 -74.57 -9.34 -13.60
CA THR A 753 -74.82 -8.99 -15.02
C THR A 753 -75.77 -7.85 -15.43
N LEU A 754 -75.34 -7.15 -16.50
CA LEU A 754 -76.06 -6.65 -17.71
C LEU A 754 -76.55 -5.18 -17.85
N VAL A 755 -76.64 -4.79 -19.14
CA VAL A 755 -77.25 -3.60 -19.78
C VAL A 755 -76.38 -2.31 -19.84
N ALA A 756 -76.68 -1.46 -20.83
CA ALA A 756 -75.93 -0.29 -21.31
C ALA A 756 -76.86 0.94 -21.44
N ASP A 757 -76.39 1.98 -22.15
CA ASP A 757 -77.10 3.21 -22.55
C ASP A 757 -77.44 4.18 -21.38
N GLU A 758 -77.59 5.50 -21.54
CA GLU A 758 -77.62 6.35 -22.75
C GLU A 758 -77.07 7.80 -22.48
N ALA A 759 -76.97 8.55 -23.58
CA ALA A 759 -76.81 9.99 -23.89
C ALA A 759 -77.25 11.10 -22.86
N VAL A 760 -76.99 12.41 -23.06
CA VAL A 760 -76.51 13.17 -24.25
C VAL A 760 -75.17 13.93 -23.98
N GLU A 761 -74.83 15.21 -24.26
CA GLU A 761 -75.48 16.43 -24.81
C GLU A 761 -74.42 17.39 -25.44
N GLU A 762 -74.77 18.65 -25.79
CA GLU A 762 -73.94 19.60 -26.60
C GLU A 762 -73.45 20.83 -25.76
N GLU A 763 -72.61 21.81 -26.17
CA GLU A 763 -72.41 22.53 -27.46
C GLU A 763 -70.92 22.77 -27.86
N GLY A 764 -70.69 23.39 -29.04
CA GLY A 764 -69.37 23.68 -29.64
C GLY A 764 -68.77 25.08 -29.32
N SER A 765 -67.88 25.68 -30.14
CA SER A 765 -67.46 25.30 -31.50
C SER A 765 -66.16 25.98 -32.03
N SER A 766 -65.55 25.32 -33.03
CA SER A 766 -64.88 25.88 -34.24
C SER A 766 -63.40 26.41 -34.27
N PRO A 767 -62.72 26.38 -35.45
CA PRO A 767 -61.26 26.50 -35.63
C PRO A 767 -60.83 27.66 -36.61
N PRO A 768 -59.57 27.71 -37.14
CA PRO A 768 -59.25 27.05 -38.44
C PRO A 768 -57.78 26.55 -38.59
N GLN A 769 -57.29 26.37 -39.82
CA GLN A 769 -56.13 25.53 -40.23
C GLN A 769 -55.01 26.25 -41.02
N ALA A 770 -53.93 25.49 -41.34
CA ALA A 770 -53.00 25.65 -42.48
C ALA A 770 -51.85 26.70 -42.31
N SER A 771 -50.74 26.66 -43.06
CA SER A 771 -50.51 26.10 -44.42
C SER A 771 -49.05 25.67 -44.73
N LYS A 772 -48.77 25.27 -45.99
CA LYS A 772 -47.49 24.72 -46.50
C LYS A 772 -46.63 25.78 -47.21
N ARG A 773 -45.29 25.61 -47.24
CA ARG A 773 -44.39 25.88 -48.40
C ARG A 773 -42.94 25.40 -48.14
N GLY A 774 -42.12 25.40 -49.19
CA GLY A 774 -40.69 24.98 -49.21
C GLY A 774 -39.96 25.50 -50.46
N LEU A 775 -38.90 24.80 -50.89
CA LEU A 775 -37.83 25.17 -51.87
C LEU A 775 -36.68 25.99 -51.22
N ASP A 776 -35.42 25.50 -51.24
CA ASP A 776 -34.38 25.42 -52.31
C ASP A 776 -33.59 26.76 -52.43
N ARG A 777 -32.25 26.84 -52.69
CA ARG A 777 -31.34 25.87 -53.35
C ARG A 777 -29.83 26.23 -53.21
N SER A 778 -28.93 25.25 -53.42
CA SER A 778 -27.54 25.38 -53.97
C SER A 778 -26.47 26.12 -53.11
N THR A 779 -25.15 25.85 -53.10
CA THR A 779 -24.19 24.81 -53.62
C THR A 779 -22.86 25.01 -52.82
N THR A 780 -21.74 24.25 -52.86
CA THR A 780 -21.15 23.15 -53.68
C THR A 780 -20.95 21.87 -52.79
N LEU A 781 -20.26 20.74 -53.07
CA LEU A 781 -19.17 20.28 -53.97
C LEU A 781 -17.76 20.83 -53.64
N ALA A 782 -16.62 20.13 -53.72
CA ALA A 782 -16.21 18.73 -54.03
C ALA A 782 -14.78 18.53 -53.41
N ASP A 783 -14.02 17.40 -53.35
CA ASP A 783 -14.11 15.93 -53.54
C ASP A 783 -12.73 15.35 -53.09
N ALA A 784 -12.39 14.05 -52.94
CA ALA A 784 -13.06 12.74 -52.79
C ALA A 784 -12.01 11.62 -52.51
N ALA A 785 -12.43 10.34 -52.47
CA ALA A 785 -11.64 9.09 -52.65
C ALA A 785 -10.78 8.56 -51.46
N ARG A 786 -10.68 7.23 -51.21
CA ARG A 786 -11.35 6.04 -51.81
C ARG A 786 -11.29 4.79 -50.90
N ASN A 787 -12.15 3.81 -51.22
CA ASN A 787 -12.14 2.38 -50.87
C ASN A 787 -12.49 1.94 -49.43
N ASP A 788 -13.57 1.15 -49.33
CA ASP A 788 -14.09 0.42 -48.17
C ASP A 788 -14.49 -1.00 -48.63
N PRO A 789 -14.20 -2.06 -47.86
CA PRO A 789 -14.86 -3.35 -47.99
C PRO A 789 -15.85 -3.62 -46.84
N LEU A 790 -17.13 -3.36 -47.14
CA LEU A 790 -18.32 -4.06 -46.62
C LEU A 790 -18.86 -3.68 -45.22
N SER A 791 -19.73 -2.66 -45.20
CA SER A 791 -20.87 -2.62 -44.26
C SER A 791 -22.22 -2.55 -45.00
N ALA A 792 -23.15 -3.44 -44.66
CA ALA A 792 -24.35 -3.69 -45.48
C ALA A 792 -25.53 -2.75 -45.17
N LYS A 793 -25.68 -1.66 -45.95
CA LYS A 793 -26.76 -0.66 -45.82
C LYS A 793 -28.17 -1.08 -46.28
N LYS A 794 -28.42 -2.36 -46.61
CA LYS A 794 -29.78 -2.88 -46.89
C LYS A 794 -29.96 -4.24 -46.23
N ASN A 795 -30.82 -4.28 -45.22
CA ASN A 795 -31.04 -5.36 -44.26
C ASN A 795 -31.41 -6.73 -44.87
N PRO A 796 -30.50 -7.71 -44.92
CA PRO A 796 -30.84 -9.13 -44.97
C PRO A 796 -31.04 -9.63 -43.52
N LYS A 797 -31.52 -10.86 -43.32
CA LYS A 797 -31.24 -11.58 -42.06
C LYS A 797 -29.85 -12.21 -42.20
N PRO A 798 -28.77 -11.67 -41.59
CA PRO A 798 -27.46 -12.28 -41.71
C PRO A 798 -27.43 -13.55 -40.86
N VAL A 799 -26.79 -14.59 -41.39
CA VAL A 799 -26.66 -15.89 -40.68
C VAL A 799 -25.56 -15.81 -39.62
N ASP A 800 -24.55 -14.97 -39.88
CA ASP A 800 -23.33 -14.78 -39.11
C ASP A 800 -23.24 -13.31 -38.63
N PRO A 801 -22.54 -13.03 -37.51
CA PRO A 801 -22.36 -11.68 -36.98
C PRO A 801 -21.45 -10.82 -37.86
N VAL A 802 -21.69 -9.51 -37.85
CA VAL A 802 -20.99 -8.47 -38.63
C VAL A 802 -19.93 -7.73 -37.79
N ALA A 803 -20.03 -7.81 -36.46
CA ALA A 803 -19.14 -7.10 -35.55
C ALA A 803 -17.66 -7.54 -35.60
N THR A 804 -16.75 -6.57 -35.72
CA THR A 804 -15.28 -6.72 -35.87
C THR A 804 -14.52 -7.27 -34.65
N ARG A 805 -15.20 -7.83 -33.65
CA ARG A 805 -14.58 -8.48 -32.48
C ARG A 805 -15.34 -9.76 -32.10
N ILE A 806 -15.03 -10.85 -32.81
CA ILE A 806 -15.37 -12.22 -32.40
C ILE A 806 -14.23 -12.72 -31.50
N PRO A 807 -14.49 -13.35 -30.33
CA PRO A 807 -13.45 -13.97 -29.53
C PRO A 807 -12.79 -15.15 -30.27
N ASN A 808 -11.46 -15.23 -30.26
CA ASN A 808 -10.71 -16.36 -30.83
C ASN A 808 -11.15 -17.69 -30.18
N CYS A 809 -11.15 -18.77 -30.97
CA CYS A 809 -11.44 -20.13 -30.51
C CYS A 809 -10.22 -21.03 -30.74
N ASN A 810 -9.94 -21.93 -29.79
CA ASN A 810 -8.80 -22.86 -29.82
C ASN A 810 -9.01 -24.06 -30.77
N ALA A 811 -9.84 -23.90 -31.81
CA ALA A 811 -10.06 -24.91 -32.84
C ALA A 811 -9.93 -24.21 -34.20
N ASP A 812 -9.04 -24.70 -35.06
CA ASP A 812 -8.67 -24.11 -36.36
C ASP A 812 -9.80 -24.22 -37.41
N SER A 813 -10.92 -23.57 -37.13
CA SER A 813 -12.11 -23.58 -37.96
C SER A 813 -12.83 -22.24 -37.88
N THR A 814 -13.30 -21.75 -39.02
CA THR A 814 -14.12 -20.53 -39.07
C THR A 814 -15.44 -20.75 -38.34
N HIS A 815 -15.75 -19.86 -37.39
CA HIS A 815 -16.99 -19.94 -36.61
C HIS A 815 -18.22 -19.93 -37.53
N LYS A 816 -19.00 -21.01 -37.51
CA LYS A 816 -20.31 -21.11 -38.15
C LYS A 816 -21.39 -20.78 -37.12
N TRP A 817 -22.32 -19.89 -37.45
CA TRP A 817 -23.27 -19.37 -36.46
C TRP A 817 -24.69 -19.91 -36.64
N ASP A 818 -25.44 -19.96 -35.53
CA ASP A 818 -26.89 -19.91 -35.50
C ASP A 818 -27.34 -18.52 -35.05
N TYR A 819 -28.12 -17.87 -35.90
CA TYR A 819 -28.95 -16.74 -35.52
C TYR A 819 -30.04 -17.20 -34.53
N ARG A 820 -30.10 -16.58 -33.35
CA ARG A 820 -31.02 -16.95 -32.26
C ARG A 820 -32.16 -15.96 -32.04
N GLY A 821 -32.13 -14.79 -32.68
CA GLY A 821 -33.23 -13.83 -32.72
C GLY A 821 -32.80 -12.37 -32.73
N SER A 822 -33.75 -11.48 -33.02
CA SER A 822 -33.57 -10.02 -32.99
C SER A 822 -34.81 -9.27 -32.51
N ASN A 823 -34.59 -8.05 -32.02
CA ASN A 823 -35.56 -6.96 -32.12
C ASN A 823 -34.95 -5.82 -32.97
N ASN A 824 -35.63 -4.67 -33.09
CA ASN A 824 -35.17 -3.55 -33.93
C ASN A 824 -33.79 -2.97 -33.53
N HIS A 825 -33.33 -3.22 -32.31
CA HIS A 825 -32.12 -2.62 -31.75
C HIS A 825 -31.05 -3.64 -31.31
N LYS A 826 -31.36 -4.94 -31.20
CA LYS A 826 -30.42 -5.99 -30.80
C LYS A 826 -30.58 -7.30 -31.59
N ARG A 827 -29.46 -7.98 -31.86
CA ARG A 827 -29.35 -9.33 -32.47
C ARG A 827 -28.57 -10.28 -31.56
N SER A 828 -28.75 -11.58 -31.75
CA SER A 828 -28.06 -12.61 -30.97
C SER A 828 -27.71 -13.84 -31.82
N TYR A 829 -26.51 -14.38 -31.61
CA TYR A 829 -25.98 -15.54 -32.33
C TYR A 829 -25.26 -16.48 -31.36
N ARG A 830 -25.20 -17.77 -31.70
CA ARG A 830 -24.41 -18.80 -31.00
C ARG A 830 -23.59 -19.58 -32.01
N CYS A 831 -22.32 -19.87 -31.73
CA CYS A 831 -21.50 -20.71 -32.59
C CYS A 831 -22.01 -22.16 -32.56
N LYS A 832 -21.96 -22.84 -33.70
CA LYS A 832 -22.35 -24.25 -33.87
C LYS A 832 -21.30 -25.24 -33.35
N VAL A 833 -20.05 -24.79 -33.21
CA VAL A 833 -18.88 -25.64 -32.97
C VAL A 833 -18.29 -25.45 -31.56
N CYS A 834 -18.49 -24.28 -30.95
CA CYS A 834 -17.94 -23.94 -29.64
C CYS A 834 -18.96 -23.14 -28.79
N PRO A 835 -18.81 -23.04 -27.46
CA PRO A 835 -19.81 -22.42 -26.58
C PRO A 835 -19.95 -20.89 -26.72
N VAL A 836 -19.17 -20.24 -27.60
CA VAL A 836 -19.20 -18.79 -27.81
C VAL A 836 -20.56 -18.34 -28.34
N ALA A 837 -21.12 -17.30 -27.72
CA ALA A 837 -22.34 -16.63 -28.16
C ALA A 837 -22.18 -15.12 -28.07
N CYS A 838 -22.51 -14.42 -29.15
CA CYS A 838 -22.34 -12.97 -29.27
C CYS A 838 -23.70 -12.26 -29.43
N LYS A 839 -23.69 -10.95 -29.14
CA LYS A 839 -24.83 -10.05 -29.35
C LYS A 839 -24.35 -8.79 -30.03
N GLU A 840 -25.23 -8.23 -30.85
CA GLU A 840 -24.99 -6.97 -31.55
C GLU A 840 -26.08 -5.96 -31.19
N GLY A 841 -25.70 -4.70 -31.03
CA GLY A 841 -26.63 -3.57 -30.98
C GLY A 841 -26.63 -2.80 -32.30
N ASN A 842 -27.77 -2.23 -32.69
CA ASN A 842 -27.83 -1.21 -33.73
C ASN A 842 -27.60 0.18 -33.10
N VAL A 843 -26.51 0.84 -33.48
CA VAL A 843 -26.18 2.21 -33.06
C VAL A 843 -25.92 3.03 -34.32
N ASN A 844 -26.73 4.09 -34.53
CA ASN A 844 -26.65 4.99 -35.69
C ASN A 844 -26.68 4.25 -37.05
N ASP A 845 -27.65 3.34 -37.20
CA ASP A 845 -27.83 2.44 -38.36
C ASP A 845 -26.60 1.59 -38.73
N ARG A 846 -25.80 1.24 -37.71
CA ARG A 846 -24.70 0.28 -37.82
C ARG A 846 -24.81 -0.78 -36.73
N TRP A 847 -24.76 -2.05 -37.12
CA TRP A 847 -24.67 -3.18 -36.21
C TRP A 847 -23.24 -3.31 -35.69
N GLN A 848 -23.10 -3.35 -34.36
CA GLN A 848 -21.82 -3.37 -33.63
C GLN A 848 -21.94 -4.35 -32.45
N ALA A 849 -20.84 -4.91 -31.95
CA ALA A 849 -20.88 -5.79 -30.78
C ALA A 849 -21.46 -5.05 -29.56
N ASP A 850 -22.33 -5.70 -28.80
CA ASP A 850 -22.90 -5.16 -27.56
C ASP A 850 -21.80 -5.12 -26.47
N PRO A 851 -21.26 -3.95 -26.07
CA PRO A 851 -20.09 -3.88 -25.20
C PRO A 851 -20.36 -4.44 -23.79
N ASN A 852 -21.64 -4.50 -23.40
CA ASN A 852 -22.08 -4.99 -22.10
C ASN A 852 -22.33 -6.51 -22.10
N TRP A 853 -21.95 -7.23 -23.16
CA TRP A 853 -22.13 -8.68 -23.28
C TRP A 853 -20.80 -9.45 -23.19
N ALA A 854 -20.43 -9.82 -21.96
CA ALA A 854 -19.31 -10.74 -21.71
C ALA A 854 -19.75 -12.20 -21.92
N SER A 855 -19.21 -12.86 -22.95
CA SER A 855 -19.33 -14.32 -23.10
C SER A 855 -18.33 -15.03 -22.18
N ALA A 856 -18.77 -15.43 -20.99
CA ALA A 856 -17.92 -16.12 -20.02
C ALA A 856 -17.41 -17.48 -20.55
N PRO A 857 -16.09 -17.73 -20.61
CA PRO A 857 -15.54 -19.06 -20.79
C PRO A 857 -15.64 -19.85 -19.48
N ALA A 858 -15.95 -21.15 -19.56
CA ALA A 858 -15.75 -22.06 -18.42
C ALA A 858 -14.26 -22.40 -18.29
N ALA A 859 -13.78 -22.64 -17.06
CA ALA A 859 -12.37 -22.77 -16.77
C ALA A 859 -11.81 -24.19 -17.03
N SER A 860 -10.56 -24.19 -17.51
CA SER A 860 -9.49 -25.19 -17.35
C SER A 860 -9.78 -26.70 -17.41
N GLN A 861 -9.08 -27.36 -18.34
CA GLN A 861 -8.08 -28.36 -17.92
C GLN A 861 -6.91 -28.40 -18.91
N SER A 862 -5.74 -28.80 -18.42
CA SER A 862 -4.48 -29.01 -19.15
C SER A 862 -4.34 -30.49 -19.54
N ILE A 863 -3.12 -30.88 -19.99
CA ILE A 863 -2.60 -32.22 -20.31
C ILE A 863 -2.38 -32.44 -21.84
N VAL A 864 -1.26 -33.12 -22.10
CA VAL A 864 -0.56 -33.55 -23.34
C VAL A 864 -1.46 -34.11 -24.48
N ASP A 865 -1.01 -34.24 -25.75
CA ASP A 865 0.25 -34.90 -26.16
C ASP A 865 0.77 -34.60 -27.59
N ASP A 866 1.83 -35.33 -27.96
CA ASP A 866 2.55 -35.39 -29.24
C ASP A 866 1.75 -35.20 -30.55
N GLY A 867 2.43 -34.67 -31.57
CA GLY A 867 1.92 -34.54 -32.94
C GLY A 867 1.83 -35.90 -33.66
N GLY A 868 0.61 -36.29 -34.05
CA GLY A 868 0.32 -37.63 -34.58
C GLY A 868 0.50 -37.84 -36.08
N MET A 869 0.93 -39.06 -36.41
CA MET A 869 0.55 -39.91 -37.56
C MET A 869 0.55 -39.38 -39.01
N ALA A 870 1.26 -40.10 -39.87
CA ALA A 870 0.72 -40.58 -41.14
C ALA A 870 1.31 -41.96 -41.53
N LEU A 871 0.42 -42.94 -41.75
CA LEU A 871 0.61 -44.12 -42.60
C LEU A 871 -0.46 -43.98 -43.72
N ASP A 872 -0.33 -44.49 -44.94
CA ASP A 872 0.26 -45.77 -45.33
C ASP A 872 0.71 -45.78 -46.81
N SER A 873 1.64 -46.69 -47.18
CA SER A 873 1.90 -47.20 -48.56
C SER A 873 2.42 -46.21 -49.64
N ASP A 874 3.25 -46.57 -50.64
CA ASP A 874 3.92 -47.85 -50.94
C ASP A 874 5.19 -47.65 -51.85
N VAL A 875 5.99 -48.72 -52.03
CA VAL A 875 6.99 -49.00 -53.09
C VAL A 875 8.14 -47.98 -53.36
N GLY A 876 9.32 -48.28 -52.80
CA GLY A 876 10.43 -48.81 -53.64
C GLY A 876 11.65 -47.94 -54.05
N SER A 877 12.82 -48.61 -54.08
CA SER A 877 14.05 -48.33 -54.85
C SER A 877 15.08 -47.24 -54.43
N SER A 878 15.95 -47.62 -53.49
CA SER A 878 17.42 -47.83 -53.66
C SER A 878 18.43 -46.74 -54.14
N ARG A 879 19.65 -46.86 -53.57
CA ARG A 879 21.02 -46.52 -54.09
C ARG A 879 21.60 -45.07 -54.05
N SER A 880 22.54 -44.92 -53.10
CA SER A 880 23.98 -44.67 -53.33
C SER A 880 24.54 -43.29 -53.75
N ARG A 881 25.11 -42.58 -52.74
CA ARG A 881 26.41 -41.85 -52.66
C ARG A 881 27.10 -41.21 -53.89
N TYR A 882 27.73 -40.05 -53.60
CA TYR A 882 28.91 -39.39 -54.25
C TYR A 882 28.67 -38.57 -55.55
N PRO A 883 29.55 -37.58 -55.86
CA PRO A 883 30.37 -36.69 -55.02
C PRO A 883 30.28 -35.18 -55.44
N ALA A 884 31.29 -34.37 -55.06
CA ALA A 884 31.27 -32.90 -55.04
C ALA A 884 31.86 -32.16 -56.27
N ALA A 885 31.51 -30.87 -56.35
CA ALA A 885 32.28 -29.69 -56.81
C ALA A 885 32.78 -29.54 -58.27
N ALA A 886 32.49 -28.36 -58.87
CA ALA A 886 33.42 -27.53 -59.66
C ALA A 886 32.82 -26.14 -60.05
N SER A 887 33.68 -25.14 -60.26
CA SER A 887 33.43 -23.85 -60.98
C SER A 887 34.09 -23.94 -62.40
N PRO A 888 34.39 -22.89 -63.23
CA PRO A 888 34.38 -21.41 -63.06
C PRO A 888 33.98 -20.58 -64.33
N SER A 889 34.50 -19.33 -64.45
CA SER A 889 34.75 -18.50 -65.67
C SER A 889 33.56 -17.81 -66.41
N LEU A 890 33.69 -16.61 -67.04
CA LEU A 890 34.77 -15.58 -67.12
C LEU A 890 34.23 -14.21 -67.65
N MET A 891 34.96 -13.12 -67.37
CA MET A 891 35.02 -11.80 -68.09
C MET A 891 33.77 -10.86 -68.13
N SER A 892 33.86 -9.53 -68.26
CA SER A 892 34.88 -8.47 -67.93
C SER A 892 34.28 -7.08 -68.31
N ASP A 893 34.87 -5.87 -68.13
CA ASP A 893 36.12 -5.37 -67.50
C ASP A 893 35.77 -4.45 -66.28
N ASP A 894 36.15 -3.18 -66.01
CA ASP A 894 36.99 -2.12 -66.63
C ASP A 894 37.49 -1.08 -65.57
N SER A 895 38.19 -0.03 -66.03
CA SER A 895 38.81 1.15 -65.37
C SER A 895 38.06 1.89 -64.22
N SER A 896 38.73 2.59 -63.27
CA SER A 896 40.15 3.04 -63.22
C SER A 896 40.86 3.00 -61.84
N SER A 897 42.20 2.89 -61.93
CA SER A 897 43.33 3.15 -60.98
C SER A 897 43.15 4.04 -59.72
N SER A 898 43.94 3.93 -58.63
CA SER A 898 45.00 2.98 -58.18
C SER A 898 45.61 3.36 -56.80
N SER A 899 46.14 2.39 -56.02
CA SER A 899 47.26 2.48 -55.00
C SER A 899 47.17 3.50 -53.83
N SER A 900 47.84 3.37 -52.67
CA SER A 900 48.50 2.27 -51.92
C SER A 900 48.95 2.80 -50.52
N SER A 901 48.98 1.97 -49.47
CA SER A 901 49.68 2.27 -48.19
C SER A 901 51.22 2.13 -48.36
N PRO A 902 52.11 2.80 -47.59
CA PRO A 902 52.11 2.94 -46.11
C PRO A 902 52.49 4.34 -45.56
N GLU A 903 53.15 4.41 -44.40
CA GLU A 903 53.44 5.59 -43.55
C GLU A 903 54.60 6.49 -44.03
N ALA A 904 54.53 7.81 -43.76
CA ALA A 904 55.70 8.72 -43.58
C ALA A 904 55.31 10.12 -43.02
N MET A 905 56.29 10.85 -42.45
CA MET A 905 56.17 12.10 -41.68
C MET A 905 56.46 13.41 -42.46
N SER A 906 55.96 14.54 -41.96
CA SER A 906 56.73 15.77 -41.59
C SER A 906 55.88 16.56 -40.55
N VAL A 907 56.35 17.16 -39.44
CA VAL A 907 57.48 18.09 -39.19
C VAL A 907 57.29 19.37 -40.04
N ASP A 908 57.46 20.61 -39.56
CA ASP A 908 57.99 21.18 -38.30
C ASP A 908 56.98 22.21 -37.70
N ASP A 909 57.14 22.88 -36.55
CA ASP A 909 57.55 22.61 -35.14
C ASP A 909 57.02 23.84 -34.31
N GLU A 910 57.24 24.21 -33.03
CA GLU A 910 58.14 23.96 -31.86
C GLU A 910 57.21 24.07 -30.58
N GLU A 911 57.51 24.00 -29.27
CA GLU A 911 58.69 24.05 -28.38
C GLU A 911 58.59 23.02 -27.21
N ASP A 912 59.68 22.89 -26.44
CA ASP A 912 59.91 22.15 -25.16
C ASP A 912 59.18 22.74 -23.91
N SER A 913 59.11 22.15 -22.69
CA SER A 913 59.29 20.80 -22.07
C SER A 913 58.92 20.94 -20.53
N ASP A 914 59.02 19.99 -19.56
CA ASP A 914 59.39 18.57 -19.49
C ASP A 914 58.87 17.86 -18.19
N ILE A 915 58.98 16.52 -18.13
CA ILE A 915 59.22 15.62 -16.96
C ILE A 915 58.19 15.46 -15.79
N MET A 916 58.21 14.25 -15.22
CA MET A 916 57.33 13.69 -14.18
C MET A 916 57.76 13.92 -12.71
N HIS A 917 56.81 13.66 -11.79
CA HIS A 917 56.90 13.02 -10.44
C HIS A 917 58.25 13.01 -9.68
N PRO A 918 58.22 13.26 -8.35
CA PRO A 918 58.13 12.10 -7.44
C PRO A 918 57.30 12.29 -6.14
N SER A 919 57.19 11.17 -5.42
CA SER A 919 56.51 10.94 -4.12
C SER A 919 57.30 11.52 -2.90
N PRO A 920 56.77 11.48 -1.65
CA PRO A 920 57.20 12.39 -0.58
C PRO A 920 58.30 11.85 0.35
N SER A 921 59.03 12.76 1.01
CA SER A 921 59.74 12.49 2.28
C SER A 921 60.00 13.76 3.10
N SER A 922 59.42 13.76 4.31
CA SER A 922 59.91 14.29 5.61
C SER A 922 61.06 15.32 5.76
N ILE A 923 60.95 16.05 6.90
CA ILE A 923 62.00 16.32 7.91
C ILE A 923 62.69 17.73 8.01
N LEU A 924 62.67 18.24 9.26
CA LEU A 924 63.53 19.22 9.96
C LEU A 924 63.50 20.76 9.70
N THR A 925 63.43 21.47 10.85
CA THR A 925 64.01 22.80 11.20
C THR A 925 63.47 24.10 10.59
N SER A 926 63.55 25.27 11.27
CA SER A 926 63.62 25.59 12.72
C SER A 926 63.50 27.12 12.97
N ARG A 927 63.29 27.54 14.24
CA ARG A 927 63.46 28.93 14.79
C ARG A 927 62.42 29.96 14.26
N LEU A 928 62.02 31.05 14.95
CA LEU A 928 62.08 31.58 16.33
C LEU A 928 60.94 32.67 16.41
N ASN A 929 60.66 33.52 17.43
CA ASN A 929 61.36 33.98 18.64
C ASN A 929 60.34 34.63 19.64
N LYS A 930 60.42 34.35 20.96
CA LYS A 930 59.80 35.13 22.08
C LYS A 930 58.25 35.13 22.17
N LYS A 931 57.60 35.37 23.33
CA LYS A 931 58.07 35.87 24.65
C LYS A 931 57.15 35.41 25.82
N SER A 932 57.73 34.92 26.93
CA SER A 932 57.29 35.01 28.37
C SER A 932 55.80 34.83 28.78
N ARG A 933 55.45 34.22 29.94
CA ARG A 933 56.16 34.20 31.25
C ARG A 933 55.62 33.08 32.19
N THR A 934 56.51 32.52 33.03
CA THR A 934 56.37 31.78 34.33
C THR A 934 54.97 31.58 34.96
N THR A 935 54.66 30.48 35.68
CA THR A 935 55.44 29.88 36.81
C THR A 935 55.25 28.36 37.04
N ASP A 936 56.33 27.66 37.41
CA ASP A 936 56.42 26.40 38.20
C ASP A 936 56.42 26.72 39.73
N PRO A 937 56.47 25.78 40.73
CA PRO A 937 56.91 24.36 40.75
C PRO A 937 55.87 23.40 41.43
N THR A 938 56.08 22.13 41.89
CA THR A 938 57.26 21.43 42.46
C THR A 938 57.13 19.88 42.53
N HIS A 939 58.20 19.15 42.15
CA HIS A 939 58.87 18.02 42.85
C HIS A 939 58.13 16.97 43.73
N ILE A 940 58.34 15.65 43.49
CA ILE A 940 59.15 14.68 44.32
C ILE A 940 59.16 13.21 43.81
N ASN A 941 60.16 12.42 44.24
CA ASN A 941 60.45 11.02 43.83
C ASN A 941 59.85 9.92 44.76
N SER A 942 59.62 8.71 44.24
CA SER A 942 60.23 7.41 44.72
C SER A 942 59.74 6.23 43.85
N ARG A 943 60.63 5.40 43.26
CA ARG A 943 61.23 4.13 43.77
C ARG A 943 60.17 3.08 44.23
N ARG A 944 59.88 1.96 43.54
CA ARG A 944 60.71 0.80 43.04
C ARG A 944 60.76 -0.36 44.07
N ILE A 945 60.73 -1.62 43.57
CA ILE A 945 60.94 -2.96 44.23
C ILE A 945 59.62 -3.74 44.48
N THR A 946 59.45 -5.05 44.21
CA THR A 946 59.97 -6.04 43.22
C THR A 946 59.13 -7.34 43.34
N ASP A 947 59.01 -8.11 42.25
CA ASP A 947 58.87 -9.58 42.16
C ASP A 947 57.71 -10.35 42.86
N GLY A 948 57.34 -11.49 42.25
CA GLY A 948 56.35 -12.45 42.78
C GLY A 948 55.65 -13.24 41.66
N SER A 949 56.22 -14.37 41.23
CA SER A 949 55.76 -15.11 40.05
C SER A 949 55.25 -16.52 40.33
N VAL A 950 54.21 -16.93 39.57
CA VAL A 950 53.93 -18.32 39.14
C VAL A 950 53.61 -19.38 40.22
N THR A 951 52.46 -20.05 40.09
CA THR A 951 52.43 -21.53 40.10
C THR A 951 51.17 -22.07 39.43
N THR A 952 51.28 -23.29 38.88
CA THR A 952 50.19 -24.05 38.25
C THR A 952 49.68 -25.14 39.18
N GLY A 953 48.43 -25.57 39.02
CA GLY A 953 47.85 -26.68 39.78
C GLY A 953 46.47 -27.06 39.24
N ALA A 954 46.14 -28.35 39.24
CA ALA A 954 44.93 -28.87 38.59
C ALA A 954 44.22 -29.95 39.42
N SER A 955 42.98 -30.25 39.00
CA SER A 955 42.42 -31.60 38.87
C SER A 955 41.23 -32.01 39.77
N ARG A 956 40.48 -32.97 39.22
CA ARG A 956 39.47 -33.89 39.78
C ARG A 956 38.01 -33.45 39.97
N VAL A 957 37.17 -34.23 39.27
CA VAL A 957 35.75 -34.51 39.50
C VAL A 957 35.60 -35.50 40.67
N PRO A 958 34.46 -35.50 41.39
CA PRO A 958 33.76 -36.77 41.58
C PRO A 958 32.25 -36.70 41.28
N THR A 959 31.69 -37.86 40.95
CA THR A 959 30.26 -38.11 40.71
C THR A 959 29.56 -38.70 41.94
N SER A 960 28.27 -38.43 42.17
CA SER A 960 27.27 -39.48 42.50
C SER A 960 25.84 -38.94 42.72
N SER A 961 24.88 -39.85 42.66
CA SER A 961 23.42 -39.68 42.78
C SER A 961 22.88 -39.83 44.21
N ASN A 962 21.70 -39.23 44.49
CA ASN A 962 20.47 -39.87 45.04
C ASN A 962 19.47 -38.75 45.45
N GLN A 963 18.18 -38.79 45.08
CA GLN A 963 17.09 -39.65 45.57
C GLN A 963 16.77 -39.52 47.08
N SER A 964 15.68 -38.80 47.40
CA SER A 964 14.66 -39.22 48.38
C SER A 964 13.41 -38.32 48.32
N ALA A 965 12.23 -38.91 48.50
CA ALA A 965 10.97 -38.23 48.80
C ALA A 965 10.49 -38.67 50.20
N PRO A 966 9.54 -37.94 50.82
CA PRO A 966 8.26 -38.56 51.22
C PRO A 966 7.04 -37.82 50.58
N GLN A 967 5.85 -38.38 50.35
CA GLN A 967 4.94 -39.25 51.14
C GLN A 967 4.24 -38.53 52.32
N GLU A 968 2.93 -38.66 52.61
CA GLU A 968 1.82 -39.36 51.89
C GLU A 968 0.42 -39.03 52.50
N LEU A 969 -0.65 -39.65 51.95
CA LEU A 969 -1.99 -39.98 52.54
C LEU A 969 -3.02 -38.83 52.67
N ALA A 970 -4.32 -38.98 52.36
CA ALA A 970 -5.14 -40.06 51.75
C ALA A 970 -6.51 -39.45 51.26
N ASP A 971 -7.54 -40.13 50.72
CA ASP A 971 -7.76 -41.57 50.46
C ASP A 971 -8.78 -41.89 49.32
N SER A 972 -8.87 -43.20 49.02
CA SER A 972 -9.86 -44.15 48.44
C SER A 972 -11.35 -43.74 48.13
N VAL A 973 -12.16 -44.47 47.31
CA VAL A 973 -12.52 -45.93 47.29
C VAL A 973 -13.06 -46.49 45.92
N THR A 974 -12.43 -47.58 45.42
CA THR A 974 -12.87 -48.70 44.50
C THR A 974 -13.44 -48.54 43.06
N MET A 975 -13.18 -49.58 42.24
CA MET A 975 -13.78 -49.94 40.92
C MET A 975 -14.47 -51.34 40.97
N PRO A 976 -15.14 -51.84 39.90
CA PRO A 976 -14.51 -52.62 38.79
C PRO A 976 -15.07 -52.23 37.38
N GLY A 977 -14.53 -52.56 36.19
CA GLY A 977 -13.69 -53.66 35.65
C GLY A 977 -14.51 -54.51 34.64
N GLY A 978 -14.09 -54.96 33.44
CA GLY A 978 -12.89 -54.76 32.59
C GLY A 978 -12.82 -55.80 31.41
N ILE A 979 -11.86 -55.65 30.45
CA ILE A 979 -11.38 -56.69 29.46
C ILE A 979 -12.35 -57.04 28.27
N PRO A 980 -11.94 -57.40 27.01
CA PRO A 980 -10.86 -56.99 26.07
C PRO A 980 -11.39 -56.67 24.61
N PRO A 981 -10.57 -56.46 23.55
CA PRO A 981 -11.02 -56.31 22.12
C PRO A 981 -10.96 -57.64 21.31
N PRO A 982 -11.61 -57.79 20.11
CA PRO A 982 -10.99 -57.41 18.82
C PRO A 982 -11.90 -57.07 17.59
N SER A 983 -11.27 -56.51 16.55
CA SER A 983 -11.50 -56.63 15.08
C SER A 983 -12.88 -56.84 14.39
N GLN A 984 -13.18 -55.93 13.45
CA GLN A 984 -13.74 -56.11 12.08
C GLN A 984 -15.11 -56.81 11.79
N VAL A 985 -15.75 -56.33 10.70
CA VAL A 985 -16.92 -56.89 9.97
C VAL A 985 -18.25 -56.91 10.76
N GLY A 986 -19.42 -56.55 10.20
CA GLY A 986 -19.71 -55.91 8.91
C GLY A 986 -21.15 -56.16 8.44
N ARG A 987 -21.71 -55.23 7.65
CA ARG A 987 -23.07 -55.21 7.07
C ARG A 987 -24.25 -55.20 8.06
N LEU A 988 -25.16 -54.26 7.86
CA LEU A 988 -26.57 -54.61 7.63
C LEU A 988 -27.16 -53.65 6.60
N SER A 989 -27.98 -54.19 5.72
CA SER A 989 -28.73 -53.49 4.70
C SER A 989 -30.21 -53.66 5.01
N ASP A 990 -30.97 -52.58 5.03
CA ASP A 990 -32.41 -52.64 4.84
C ASP A 990 -32.89 -51.47 3.99
N LEU A 991 -34.00 -51.71 3.29
CA LEU A 991 -34.58 -50.82 2.29
C LEU A 991 -35.80 -50.10 2.88
N VAL A 992 -35.90 -48.80 2.64
CA VAL A 992 -37.16 -48.05 2.79
C VAL A 992 -37.66 -47.70 1.40
N HIS A 993 -38.94 -47.99 1.14
CA HIS A 993 -39.55 -47.81 -0.19
C HIS A 993 -39.64 -46.33 -0.61
N ASP A 994 -39.56 -46.08 -1.92
CA ASP A 994 -39.83 -44.77 -2.52
C ASP A 994 -41.34 -44.43 -2.39
N ASN A 995 -41.67 -43.34 -1.69
CA ASN A 995 -42.41 -42.22 -2.29
C ASN A 995 -42.63 -41.01 -1.34
N GLU A 996 -42.49 -41.17 -0.02
CA GLU A 996 -42.56 -40.01 0.88
C GLU A 996 -41.33 -39.09 0.70
N LYS A 997 -41.59 -37.78 0.66
CA LYS A 997 -40.55 -36.75 0.68
C LYS A 997 -40.31 -36.38 2.15
N PRO A 998 -39.19 -36.75 2.77
CA PRO A 998 -38.92 -36.36 4.15
C PRO A 998 -38.85 -34.84 4.24
N SER A 999 -39.45 -34.30 5.29
CA SER A 999 -39.53 -32.86 5.59
C SER A 999 -38.17 -32.21 5.87
N GLU A 1000 -37.21 -33.02 6.31
CA GLU A 1000 -35.84 -32.64 6.65
C GLU A 1000 -34.80 -33.41 5.81
N PRO A 1001 -33.53 -32.94 5.77
CA PRO A 1001 -32.44 -33.67 5.14
C PRO A 1001 -32.19 -35.06 5.74
N VAL A 1002 -31.72 -35.98 4.91
CA VAL A 1002 -31.42 -37.38 5.26
C VAL A 1002 -29.96 -37.77 5.02
N ALA A 1003 -29.18 -36.92 4.33
CA ALA A 1003 -27.74 -37.10 4.14
C ALA A 1003 -26.95 -36.78 5.43
N ARG A 1004 -26.27 -37.78 6.00
CA ARG A 1004 -25.58 -37.65 7.31
C ARG A 1004 -24.23 -36.90 7.32
N ASP A 1005 -23.76 -36.39 6.18
CA ASP A 1005 -22.38 -35.88 6.01
C ASP A 1005 -22.35 -34.40 5.56
N HIS A 1006 -23.04 -33.54 6.33
CA HIS A 1006 -23.03 -32.09 6.16
C HIS A 1006 -21.84 -31.48 6.90
N ARG A 1007 -20.68 -31.36 6.23
CA ARG A 1007 -19.41 -30.83 6.77
C ARG A 1007 -19.39 -29.31 7.03
N ASP A 1008 -20.46 -28.76 7.59
CA ASP A 1008 -20.55 -27.35 7.99
C ASP A 1008 -21.24 -27.13 9.34
N THR A 1009 -21.32 -28.18 10.18
CA THR A 1009 -21.79 -28.08 11.57
C THR A 1009 -20.72 -27.46 12.48
N LYS A 1010 -20.37 -26.19 12.21
CA LYS A 1010 -19.50 -25.36 13.06
C LYS A 1010 -20.25 -24.70 14.25
N HIS A 1011 -21.40 -25.25 14.62
CA HIS A 1011 -22.26 -24.75 15.69
C HIS A 1011 -22.58 -25.85 16.70
N GLN A 1012 -22.63 -25.47 17.97
CA GLN A 1012 -23.04 -26.33 19.09
C GLN A 1012 -24.54 -26.69 18.98
N PRO A 1013 -24.99 -27.80 19.58
CA PRO A 1013 -26.30 -28.38 19.29
C PRO A 1013 -27.46 -27.52 19.82
N TYR A 1014 -28.15 -26.83 18.92
CA TYR A 1014 -29.48 -26.28 19.19
C TYR A 1014 -30.55 -27.38 19.08
N PRO A 1015 -31.50 -27.47 20.02
CA PRO A 1015 -32.62 -28.40 19.91
C PRO A 1015 -33.60 -27.97 18.81
N SER A 1016 -34.06 -28.93 18.01
CA SER A 1016 -35.04 -28.76 16.91
C SER A 1016 -34.69 -27.69 15.85
N HIS A 1017 -33.89 -28.09 14.85
CA HIS A 1017 -33.86 -27.42 13.56
C HIS A 1017 -35.20 -27.63 12.83
N HIS A 1018 -35.90 -26.56 12.44
CA HIS A 1018 -37.10 -26.66 11.60
C HIS A 1018 -36.76 -26.43 10.13
N TRP A 1019 -37.11 -27.40 9.29
CA TRP A 1019 -36.77 -27.44 7.87
C TRP A 1019 -37.97 -27.19 6.97
N TRP A 1020 -37.74 -26.47 5.86
CA TRP A 1020 -38.69 -26.35 4.75
C TRP A 1020 -38.07 -26.92 3.47
N VAL A 1021 -38.84 -27.75 2.78
CA VAL A 1021 -38.48 -28.29 1.47
C VAL A 1021 -38.68 -27.19 0.42
N ARG A 1022 -37.62 -26.46 0.08
CA ARG A 1022 -37.64 -25.44 -0.98
C ARG A 1022 -37.93 -26.05 -2.35
N TRP A 1023 -37.36 -27.22 -2.64
CA TRP A 1023 -37.68 -28.01 -3.84
C TRP A 1023 -37.20 -29.47 -3.70
N ALA A 1024 -37.97 -30.43 -4.20
CA ALA A 1024 -37.62 -31.84 -4.16
C ALA A 1024 -38.11 -32.61 -5.39
N GLY A 1025 -37.17 -33.00 -6.25
CA GLY A 1025 -37.36 -33.93 -7.37
C GLY A 1025 -36.80 -35.32 -7.08
N GLY A 1026 -36.90 -36.23 -8.05
CA GLY A 1026 -36.46 -37.64 -7.88
C GLY A 1026 -34.95 -37.87 -7.76
N VAL A 1027 -34.12 -36.90 -8.19
CA VAL A 1027 -32.65 -37.02 -8.23
C VAL A 1027 -31.95 -35.97 -7.34
N TYR A 1028 -32.62 -34.86 -7.01
CA TYR A 1028 -32.04 -33.75 -6.26
C TYR A 1028 -33.09 -33.14 -5.31
N ARG A 1029 -32.64 -32.69 -4.13
CA ARG A 1029 -33.47 -32.04 -3.10
C ARG A 1029 -32.78 -30.80 -2.53
N HIS A 1030 -33.58 -29.87 -2.04
CA HIS A 1030 -33.16 -28.57 -1.53
C HIS A 1030 -34.02 -28.20 -0.31
N TYR A 1031 -33.35 -28.03 0.82
CA TYR A 1031 -33.90 -27.76 2.13
C TYR A 1031 -33.32 -26.45 2.68
N GLU A 1032 -34.09 -25.74 3.49
CA GLU A 1032 -33.67 -24.54 4.19
C GLU A 1032 -34.17 -24.59 5.63
N CYS A 1033 -33.30 -24.29 6.59
CA CYS A 1033 -33.63 -24.29 8.00
C CYS A 1033 -34.08 -22.90 8.49
N SER A 1034 -34.86 -22.87 9.57
CA SER A 1034 -35.16 -21.67 10.38
C SER A 1034 -33.94 -20.81 10.76
N CYS A 1035 -32.73 -21.38 10.85
CA CYS A 1035 -31.49 -20.63 11.09
C CYS A 1035 -30.79 -20.12 9.81
N GLY A 1036 -31.43 -20.20 8.64
CA GLY A 1036 -30.87 -19.78 7.35
C GLY A 1036 -29.90 -20.79 6.71
N LEU A 1037 -29.63 -21.93 7.36
CA LEU A 1037 -28.74 -22.97 6.83
C LEU A 1037 -29.40 -23.72 5.66
N ILE A 1038 -28.76 -23.70 4.49
CA ILE A 1038 -29.26 -24.28 3.25
C ILE A 1038 -28.58 -25.61 2.97
N VAL A 1039 -29.38 -26.68 2.84
CA VAL A 1039 -28.92 -28.03 2.50
C VAL A 1039 -29.37 -28.43 1.11
N LYS A 1040 -28.45 -28.97 0.32
CA LYS A 1040 -28.73 -29.59 -0.99
C LYS A 1040 -28.31 -31.05 -0.95
N GLU A 1041 -29.12 -31.92 -1.54
CA GLU A 1041 -28.87 -33.36 -1.64
C GLU A 1041 -28.99 -33.85 -3.08
N LYS A 1042 -28.31 -34.96 -3.37
CA LYS A 1042 -28.44 -35.72 -4.62
C LYS A 1042 -28.66 -37.21 -4.31
N LYS A 1043 -29.53 -37.90 -5.08
CA LYS A 1043 -29.65 -39.36 -5.06
C LYS A 1043 -28.48 -39.94 -5.87
N VAL A 1044 -27.59 -40.68 -5.23
CA VAL A 1044 -26.44 -41.38 -5.81
C VAL A 1044 -26.51 -42.82 -5.33
N ASP A 1045 -26.50 -43.78 -6.26
CA ASP A 1045 -26.59 -45.23 -6.00
C ASP A 1045 -27.74 -45.60 -5.03
N GLY A 1046 -28.90 -44.96 -5.27
CA GLY A 1046 -30.13 -45.12 -4.48
C GLY A 1046 -30.19 -44.31 -3.17
N ARG A 1047 -29.06 -43.80 -2.67
CA ARG A 1047 -28.95 -43.10 -1.38
C ARG A 1047 -28.87 -41.58 -1.56
N TRP A 1048 -29.34 -40.82 -0.57
CA TRP A 1048 -29.21 -39.36 -0.57
C TRP A 1048 -27.89 -38.94 0.07
N VAL A 1049 -27.11 -38.11 -0.64
CA VAL A 1049 -25.81 -37.59 -0.19
C VAL A 1049 -25.76 -36.07 -0.30
N ALA A 1050 -25.00 -35.43 0.59
CA ALA A 1050 -24.85 -33.98 0.64
C ALA A 1050 -24.19 -33.47 -0.66
N HIS A 1051 -24.82 -32.48 -1.30
CA HIS A 1051 -24.40 -31.97 -2.60
C HIS A 1051 -24.03 -30.49 -2.51
N CYS A 1052 -22.78 -30.21 -2.10
CA CYS A 1052 -22.21 -28.87 -2.20
C CYS A 1052 -21.66 -28.63 -3.63
N PRO A 1053 -22.22 -27.67 -4.40
CA PRO A 1053 -21.81 -27.43 -5.79
C PRO A 1053 -20.54 -26.56 -5.88
N LYS A 1054 -19.40 -27.15 -5.45
CA LYS A 1054 -18.02 -26.60 -5.43
C LYS A 1054 -17.81 -25.34 -4.55
N ARG A 1055 -16.69 -25.38 -3.81
CA ARG A 1055 -16.21 -24.31 -2.93
C ARG A 1055 -16.16 -22.94 -3.64
N ARG A 1056 -16.58 -21.91 -2.92
CA ARG A 1056 -15.96 -20.58 -2.91
C ARG A 1056 -15.34 -20.37 -1.54
#